data_AF-A0A2S9PZF3-F1
#
_entry.id   AF-A0A2S9PZF3-F1
#
_cell.length_a   1.000
_cell.length_b   1.000
_cell.length_c   1.000
_cell.angle_alpha   90.00
_cell.angle_beta   90.00
_cell.angle_gamma   90.00
#
_symmetry.space_group_name_H-M   'P 1'
#
loop_
_entity.id
_entity.type
_entity.pdbx_description
1 polymer ?
#
loop_
_entity_poly.entity_id
_entity_poly.type
_entity_poly.pdbx_seq_one_letter_code
_entity_poly.pdbx_strand_id
1 'polypeptide(L)'
;MWRDTYRRCVDPEAFLGATVIRTLLAEAGSADPEATAPDLPATLDAVRTWSAEQSGAYRELRARADRAGSLDALTHAVLRQSSPLASSLGAWLQGMSAPAVFEDDTHLRILALFADDMGVGGPRSSRHDAFKMLATQAGRPELAVDAAELAAERPIRDHLFALPAALFAISRRSDEFAPVIAGIDVAMRTAGLLPCWSALRPQEAAPAEWARLDLAEPTGATSITAPPEVSRTIADRFRATGPEARRRVDQGAAWALTALTSWNDLLLEEAAAALDPRRAMEQLIRERAREGCVYHQGFRMGDSTLSELLARAQTDPAPLLRELAATRMVKAGRAERSSLVNGLIGPKGPMFRVFSPDDVGIISNWIDALADPEPPVAARPAARVPEAPRPGALDALGPGEDGVAPTGIREAFHVLQGRALAPETRGFAVRYVKRWLARAKLSVGRTDRSLPERWTPAGLRPWLLDKHDKHGVEFEAGASNLMPSREEVIDSTLQLAPLTLIDGAWLQGFTDVGLAATRFGFPLFETYWDELGNGDIEINHPKIYRDVLREMGIELAPTGSREFAYDTRFREESLERPVYWLCLGKLPNTFLPEILGMNLAMELSGVGGSYRTARTFLKHYGFSTHFVDLHNTIDNVSTGHSAWAADAIDTHMRAVAKRSGPEESAAEWERVRVGYESLAPLPSKIADLIGYRFQRSPWRARPQGGSLFPHTPVEVS
;
A
#
# COMPACT_ATOMS: atom_id res chain seq x y z
N MET A 1 20.92 -2.64 4.76
CA MET A 1 20.66 -3.35 3.50
C MET A 1 19.38 -2.80 2.90
N TRP A 2 19.20 -2.84 1.59
CA TRP A 2 17.98 -2.35 0.93
C TRP A 2 16.73 -3.11 1.33
N ARG A 3 16.84 -4.41 1.64
CA ARG A 3 15.74 -5.20 2.22
C ARG A 3 15.19 -4.65 3.52
N ASP A 4 16.07 -4.18 4.41
CA ASP A 4 15.63 -3.58 5.68
C ASP A 4 14.90 -2.25 5.43
N THR A 5 15.43 -1.47 4.49
CA THR A 5 14.81 -0.22 4.04
C THR A 5 13.42 -0.47 3.46
N TYR A 6 13.30 -1.42 2.53
CA TYR A 6 12.05 -1.82 1.94
C TYR A 6 11.02 -2.25 2.99
N ARG A 7 11.41 -3.13 3.94
CA ARG A 7 10.54 -3.57 5.03
C ARG A 7 9.99 -2.39 5.86
N ARG A 8 10.83 -1.38 6.12
CA ARG A 8 10.42 -0.16 6.83
C ARG A 8 9.47 0.70 6.00
N CYS A 9 9.67 0.78 4.68
CA CYS A 9 8.83 1.61 3.80
C CYS A 9 7.46 0.99 3.51
N VAL A 10 7.36 -0.35 3.56
CA VAL A 10 6.10 -1.09 3.40
C VAL A 10 5.16 -0.91 4.60
N ASP A 11 5.66 -0.52 5.79
CA ASP A 11 4.81 -0.29 6.97
C ASP A 11 3.81 0.87 6.75
N PRO A 12 2.48 0.61 6.82
CA PRO A 12 1.42 1.60 6.67
C PRO A 12 1.55 2.83 7.59
N GLU A 13 2.11 2.64 8.78
CA GLU A 13 2.22 3.67 9.82
C GLU A 13 3.61 4.32 9.90
N ALA A 14 4.53 3.97 9.00
CA ALA A 14 5.85 4.57 8.97
C ALA A 14 5.78 6.03 8.53
N PHE A 15 6.48 6.88 9.29
CA PHE A 15 6.81 8.24 8.87
C PHE A 15 8.27 8.31 8.43
N LEU A 16 8.53 8.93 7.28
CA LEU A 16 9.85 9.15 6.73
C LEU A 16 10.04 10.65 6.47
N GLY A 17 11.19 11.19 6.88
CA GLY A 17 11.55 12.57 6.58
C GLY A 17 11.72 12.79 5.07
N ALA A 18 11.37 13.97 4.57
CA ALA A 18 11.48 14.34 3.17
C ALA A 18 12.93 14.28 2.69
N THR A 19 13.89 14.65 3.54
CA THR A 19 15.33 14.51 3.25
C THR A 19 15.71 13.05 3.02
N VAL A 20 15.25 12.16 3.90
CA VAL A 20 15.49 10.72 3.77
C VAL A 20 14.90 10.18 2.47
N ILE A 21 13.65 10.56 2.15
CA ILE A 21 13.00 10.15 0.90
C ILE A 21 13.80 10.63 -0.31
N ARG A 22 14.25 11.89 -0.34
CA ARG A 22 15.09 12.41 -1.44
C ARG A 22 16.40 11.62 -1.59
N THR A 23 17.04 11.23 -0.49
CA THR A 23 18.22 10.36 -0.52
C THR A 23 17.89 8.98 -1.11
N LEU A 24 16.78 8.37 -0.71
CA LEU A 24 16.34 7.08 -1.28
C LEU A 24 16.06 7.19 -2.78
N LEU A 25 15.40 8.27 -3.22
CA LEU A 25 15.14 8.54 -4.63
C LEU A 25 16.46 8.71 -5.40
N ALA A 26 17.41 9.50 -4.88
CA ALA A 26 18.71 9.72 -5.53
C ALA A 26 19.50 8.39 -5.70
N GLU A 27 19.55 7.57 -4.66
CA GLU A 27 20.25 6.28 -4.73
C GLU A 27 19.56 5.27 -5.67
N ALA A 28 18.23 5.12 -5.55
CA ALA A 28 17.47 4.20 -6.40
C ALA A 28 17.47 4.63 -7.88
N GLY A 29 17.38 5.93 -8.13
CA GLY A 29 17.39 6.52 -9.46
C GLY A 29 18.76 6.57 -10.10
N SER A 30 19.84 6.49 -9.29
CA SER A 30 21.20 6.82 -9.76
C SER A 30 21.29 8.18 -10.47
N ALA A 31 20.34 9.07 -10.15
CA ALA A 31 20.16 10.35 -10.82
C ALA A 31 20.96 11.44 -10.11
N ASP A 32 21.53 12.36 -10.87
CA ASP A 32 22.07 13.60 -10.32
C ASP A 32 20.89 14.49 -9.88
N PRO A 33 20.73 14.77 -8.58
CA PRO A 33 19.64 15.60 -8.09
C PRO A 33 19.71 17.06 -8.59
N GLU A 34 20.86 17.51 -9.12
CA GLU A 34 21.05 18.85 -9.68
C GLU A 34 20.79 18.91 -11.20
N ALA A 35 20.60 17.77 -11.87
CA ALA A 35 20.32 17.74 -13.30
C ALA A 35 18.97 18.40 -13.62
N THR A 36 18.96 19.26 -14.63
CA THR A 36 17.71 19.82 -15.15
C THR A 36 16.93 18.74 -15.89
N ALA A 37 15.73 18.43 -15.42
CA ALA A 37 14.86 17.45 -16.06
C ALA A 37 14.41 17.93 -17.44
N PRO A 38 14.38 17.05 -18.46
CA PRO A 38 13.70 17.33 -19.72
C PRO A 38 12.22 17.64 -19.48
N ASP A 39 11.55 18.24 -20.47
CA ASP A 39 10.11 18.42 -20.37
C ASP A 39 9.38 17.06 -20.36
N LEU A 40 8.14 17.07 -19.85
CA LEU A 40 7.35 15.84 -19.75
C LEU A 40 7.18 15.12 -21.11
N PRO A 41 6.77 15.78 -22.22
CA PRO A 41 6.61 15.10 -23.51
C PRO A 41 7.88 14.38 -24.00
N ALA A 42 9.04 15.04 -23.96
CA ALA A 42 10.30 14.43 -24.37
C ALA A 42 10.67 13.25 -23.46
N THR A 43 10.42 13.37 -22.15
CA THR A 43 10.62 12.28 -21.20
C THR A 43 9.73 11.08 -21.53
N LEU A 44 8.45 11.29 -21.86
CA LEU A 44 7.53 10.19 -22.20
C LEU A 44 7.90 9.53 -23.54
N ASP A 45 8.43 10.27 -24.52
CA ASP A 45 8.99 9.70 -25.75
C ASP A 45 10.24 8.86 -25.46
N ALA A 46 11.10 9.33 -24.56
CA ALA A 46 12.27 8.57 -24.11
C ALA A 46 11.87 7.28 -23.38
N VAL A 47 10.83 7.30 -22.54
CA VAL A 47 10.28 6.11 -21.88
C VAL A 47 9.80 5.07 -22.91
N ARG A 48 9.03 5.50 -23.93
CA ARG A 48 8.57 4.61 -25.00
C ARG A 48 9.73 3.97 -25.77
N THR A 49 10.72 4.78 -26.11
CA THR A 49 11.92 4.34 -26.83
C THR A 49 12.70 3.32 -26.00
N TRP A 50 12.97 3.65 -24.74
CA TRP A 50 13.63 2.75 -23.79
C TRP A 50 12.88 1.42 -23.63
N SER A 51 11.57 1.45 -23.44
CA SER A 51 10.76 0.23 -23.25
C SER A 51 10.84 -0.69 -24.50
N ALA A 52 10.79 -0.12 -25.71
CA ALA A 52 10.91 -0.86 -26.96
C ALA A 52 12.31 -1.48 -27.14
N GLU A 53 13.37 -0.73 -26.85
CA GLU A 53 14.76 -1.20 -26.92
C GLU A 53 15.03 -2.35 -25.93
N GLN A 54 14.65 -2.17 -24.67
CA GLN A 54 14.85 -3.18 -23.64
C GLN A 54 14.01 -4.43 -23.90
N SER A 55 12.80 -4.29 -24.46
CA SER A 55 12.00 -5.44 -24.91
C SER A 55 12.72 -6.23 -26.01
N GLY A 56 13.51 -5.58 -26.87
CA GLY A 56 14.43 -6.23 -27.80
C GLY A 56 15.46 -7.11 -27.08
N ALA A 57 16.16 -6.55 -26.09
CA ALA A 57 17.20 -7.24 -25.34
C ALA A 57 16.67 -8.49 -24.59
N TYR A 58 15.49 -8.41 -23.95
CA TYR A 58 14.90 -9.59 -23.30
C TYR A 58 14.38 -10.62 -24.30
N ARG A 59 13.91 -10.22 -25.49
CA ARG A 59 13.55 -11.18 -26.55
C ARG A 59 14.75 -11.97 -27.04
N GLU A 60 15.90 -11.33 -27.21
CA GLU A 60 17.15 -12.01 -27.54
C GLU A 60 17.56 -13.00 -26.44
N LEU A 61 17.45 -12.56 -25.18
CA LEU A 61 17.75 -13.40 -24.02
C LEU A 61 16.84 -14.63 -23.94
N ARG A 62 15.53 -14.45 -24.19
CA ARG A 62 14.56 -15.53 -24.27
C ARG A 62 14.84 -16.48 -25.42
N ALA A 63 15.17 -15.97 -26.60
CA ALA A 63 15.52 -16.80 -27.75
C ALA A 63 16.78 -17.65 -27.46
N ARG A 64 17.74 -17.11 -26.71
CA ARG A 64 18.90 -17.87 -26.23
C ARG A 64 18.49 -18.95 -25.23
N ALA A 65 17.65 -18.62 -24.25
CA ALA A 65 17.13 -19.58 -23.27
C ALA A 65 16.41 -20.75 -23.94
N ASP A 66 15.58 -20.46 -24.95
CA ASP A 66 14.80 -21.45 -25.69
C ASP A 66 15.72 -22.42 -26.46
N ARG A 67 16.72 -21.91 -27.18
CA ARG A 67 17.73 -22.75 -27.87
C ARG A 67 18.52 -23.64 -26.92
N ALA A 68 18.74 -23.19 -25.69
CA ALA A 68 19.49 -23.90 -24.66
C ALA A 68 18.60 -24.77 -23.74
N GLY A 69 17.28 -24.85 -23.98
CA GLY A 69 16.35 -25.56 -23.09
C GLY A 69 16.29 -25.01 -21.66
N SER A 70 16.65 -23.74 -21.48
CA SER A 70 16.81 -23.07 -20.17
C SER A 70 15.74 -22.00 -19.91
N LEU A 71 14.57 -22.11 -20.56
CA LEU A 71 13.49 -21.12 -20.42
C LEU A 71 12.95 -21.03 -18.99
N ASP A 72 12.89 -22.16 -18.28
CA ASP A 72 12.47 -22.20 -16.87
C ASP A 72 13.45 -21.43 -15.97
N ALA A 73 14.76 -21.55 -16.22
CA ALA A 73 15.78 -20.81 -15.48
C ALA A 73 15.66 -19.30 -15.70
N LEU A 74 15.40 -18.87 -16.95
CA LEU A 74 15.14 -17.45 -17.25
C LEU A 74 13.87 -16.95 -16.56
N THR A 75 12.77 -17.71 -16.67
CA THR A 75 11.48 -17.37 -16.08
C THR A 75 11.60 -17.23 -14.58
N HIS A 76 12.26 -18.19 -13.93
CA HIS A 76 12.51 -18.16 -12.50
C HIS A 76 13.36 -16.95 -12.09
N ALA A 77 14.47 -16.70 -12.78
CA ALA A 77 15.34 -15.56 -12.48
C ALA A 77 14.57 -14.24 -12.59
N VAL A 78 13.84 -14.03 -13.68
CA VAL A 78 13.06 -12.80 -13.89
C VAL A 78 11.96 -12.65 -12.84
N LEU A 79 11.13 -13.67 -12.59
CA LEU A 79 10.06 -13.59 -11.59
C LEU A 79 10.63 -13.33 -10.19
N ARG A 80 11.63 -14.12 -9.76
CA ARG A 80 12.27 -13.97 -8.44
C ARG A 80 12.80 -12.56 -8.25
N GLN A 81 13.60 -12.08 -9.20
CA GLN A 81 14.31 -10.82 -9.07
C GLN A 81 13.39 -9.60 -9.27
N SER A 82 12.29 -9.74 -10.02
CA SER A 82 11.31 -8.66 -10.23
C SER A 82 10.18 -8.61 -9.19
N SER A 83 10.03 -9.63 -8.34
CA SER A 83 8.97 -9.70 -7.32
C SER A 83 8.87 -8.46 -6.41
N PRO A 84 9.98 -7.85 -5.94
CA PRO A 84 9.87 -6.62 -5.14
C PRO A 84 9.22 -5.47 -5.91
N LEU A 85 9.53 -5.29 -7.20
CA LEU A 85 8.90 -4.23 -8.01
C LEU A 85 7.42 -4.54 -8.25
N ALA A 86 7.08 -5.81 -8.54
CA ALA A 86 5.68 -6.23 -8.71
C ALA A 86 4.81 -5.89 -7.49
N SER A 87 5.36 -6.02 -6.27
CA SER A 87 4.67 -5.68 -5.02
C SER A 87 4.36 -4.19 -4.85
N SER A 88 5.03 -3.32 -5.60
CA SER A 88 4.90 -1.86 -5.50
C SER A 88 4.03 -1.24 -6.59
N LEU A 89 3.50 -2.04 -7.53
CA LEU A 89 2.63 -1.54 -8.60
C LEU A 89 1.40 -0.84 -8.01
N GLY A 90 1.22 0.44 -8.34
CA GLY A 90 0.15 1.30 -7.80
C GLY A 90 0.43 1.88 -6.40
N ALA A 91 1.42 1.36 -5.66
CA ALA A 91 1.67 1.75 -4.28
C ALA A 91 2.10 3.22 -4.10
N TRP A 92 2.69 3.85 -5.12
CA TRP A 92 3.04 5.27 -5.05
C TRP A 92 1.81 6.20 -4.97
N LEU A 93 0.63 5.75 -5.42
CA LEU A 93 -0.62 6.52 -5.36
C LEU A 93 -1.35 6.37 -4.01
N GLN A 94 -0.98 5.39 -3.19
CA GLN A 94 -1.73 4.98 -1.98
C GLN A 94 -1.92 6.08 -0.92
N GLY A 95 -1.07 7.11 -0.95
CA GLY A 95 -1.14 8.25 -0.04
C GLY A 95 -1.79 9.51 -0.65
N MET A 96 -2.16 9.49 -1.93
CA MET A 96 -2.63 10.70 -2.63
C MET A 96 -4.07 11.07 -2.25
N SER A 97 -4.90 10.11 -1.84
CA SER A 97 -6.21 10.41 -1.27
C SER A 97 -6.09 10.66 0.25
N ALA A 98 -6.58 11.81 0.70
CA ALA A 98 -6.60 12.21 2.09
C ALA A 98 -7.76 13.19 2.37
N PRO A 99 -8.25 13.29 3.61
CA PRO A 99 -9.41 14.13 3.96
C PRO A 99 -9.36 15.58 3.47
N ALA A 100 -8.16 16.19 3.38
CA ALA A 100 -7.98 17.53 2.85
C ALA A 100 -8.46 17.73 1.39
N VAL A 101 -8.51 16.66 0.60
CA VAL A 101 -8.69 16.67 -0.86
C VAL A 101 -9.83 15.78 -1.36
N PHE A 102 -10.75 15.37 -0.47
CA PHE A 102 -11.89 14.50 -0.82
C PHE A 102 -12.84 15.10 -1.86
N GLU A 103 -12.82 16.43 -2.03
CA GLU A 103 -13.66 17.17 -2.96
C GLU A 103 -12.88 17.64 -4.21
N ASP A 104 -11.60 17.27 -4.33
CA ASP A 104 -10.76 17.66 -5.46
C ASP A 104 -10.85 16.65 -6.61
N ASP A 105 -11.32 17.09 -7.78
CA ASP A 105 -11.51 16.23 -8.96
C ASP A 105 -10.21 15.55 -9.45
N THR A 106 -9.05 16.17 -9.22
CA THR A 106 -7.77 15.55 -9.60
C THR A 106 -7.43 14.38 -8.68
N HIS A 107 -7.64 14.55 -7.37
CA HIS A 107 -7.40 13.50 -6.38
C HIS A 107 -8.45 12.37 -6.46
N LEU A 108 -9.70 12.66 -6.84
CA LEU A 108 -10.69 11.63 -7.16
C LEU A 108 -10.28 10.77 -8.35
N ARG A 109 -9.72 11.37 -9.41
CA ARG A 109 -9.17 10.62 -10.56
C ARG A 109 -7.94 9.80 -10.18
N ILE A 110 -7.10 10.31 -9.28
CA ILE A 110 -5.96 9.54 -8.74
C ILE A 110 -6.48 8.34 -7.96
N LEU A 111 -7.49 8.54 -7.10
CA LEU A 111 -8.10 7.45 -6.35
C LEU A 111 -8.73 6.42 -7.30
N ALA A 112 -9.34 6.85 -8.41
CA ALA A 112 -9.87 5.95 -9.43
C ALA A 112 -8.79 5.09 -10.09
N LEU A 113 -7.62 5.65 -10.42
CA LEU A 113 -6.48 4.86 -10.92
C LEU A 113 -5.98 3.87 -9.88
N PHE A 114 -5.85 4.31 -8.63
CA PHE A 114 -5.43 3.45 -7.54
C PHE A 114 -6.43 2.31 -7.29
N ALA A 115 -7.72 2.63 -7.28
CA ALA A 115 -8.82 1.70 -7.16
C ALA A 115 -8.78 0.63 -8.28
N ASP A 116 -8.54 1.04 -9.52
CA ASP A 116 -8.36 0.12 -10.65
C ASP A 116 -7.13 -0.79 -10.45
N ASP A 117 -5.99 -0.26 -10.01
CA ASP A 117 -4.78 -1.04 -9.73
C ASP A 117 -4.98 -2.05 -8.58
N MET A 118 -5.82 -1.71 -7.60
CA MET A 118 -6.21 -2.63 -6.53
C MET A 118 -7.25 -3.66 -6.99
N GLY A 119 -7.91 -3.42 -8.12
CA GLY A 119 -8.99 -4.26 -8.63
C GLY A 119 -10.24 -4.21 -7.74
N VAL A 120 -10.57 -3.01 -7.20
CA VAL A 120 -11.64 -2.66 -6.22
C VAL A 120 -12.53 -3.81 -5.76
N GLY A 121 -12.69 -3.99 -4.46
CA GLY A 121 -13.75 -4.85 -3.90
C GLY A 121 -13.55 -6.37 -4.12
N GLY A 122 -12.64 -6.77 -5.01
CA GLY A 122 -12.36 -8.17 -5.30
C GLY A 122 -11.19 -8.71 -4.46
N PRO A 123 -11.36 -9.71 -3.58
CA PRO A 123 -10.23 -10.31 -2.87
C PRO A 123 -9.26 -10.93 -3.87
N ARG A 124 -7.95 -10.63 -3.72
CA ARG A 124 -6.88 -11.10 -4.60
C ARG A 124 -6.97 -10.59 -6.04
N SER A 125 -7.44 -9.35 -6.24
CA SER A 125 -7.60 -8.76 -7.57
C SER A 125 -6.56 -7.71 -7.94
N SER A 126 -5.67 -7.35 -7.01
CA SER A 126 -4.64 -6.34 -7.24
C SER A 126 -3.65 -6.77 -8.32
N ARG A 127 -2.92 -5.79 -8.89
CA ARG A 127 -1.80 -6.09 -9.80
C ARG A 127 -0.76 -7.01 -9.17
N HIS A 128 -0.48 -6.86 -7.87
CA HIS A 128 0.43 -7.76 -7.18
C HIS A 128 -0.16 -9.18 -7.02
N ASP A 129 -1.46 -9.32 -6.80
CA ASP A 129 -2.09 -10.66 -6.77
C ASP A 129 -2.01 -11.37 -8.13
N ALA A 130 -2.14 -10.63 -9.25
CA ALA A 130 -1.90 -11.17 -10.58
C ALA A 130 -0.45 -11.69 -10.73
N PHE A 131 0.53 -10.95 -10.21
CA PHE A 131 1.93 -11.43 -10.16
C PHE A 131 2.07 -12.72 -9.34
N LYS A 132 1.48 -12.77 -8.14
CA LYS A 132 1.52 -13.96 -7.26
C LYS A 132 0.91 -15.19 -7.94
N MET A 133 -0.16 -15.00 -8.72
CA MET A 133 -0.77 -16.07 -9.52
C MET A 133 0.17 -16.55 -10.63
N LEU A 134 0.81 -15.64 -11.37
CA LEU A 134 1.79 -15.98 -12.41
C LEU A 134 2.99 -16.73 -11.82
N ALA A 135 3.51 -16.28 -10.66
CA ALA A 135 4.58 -16.99 -9.96
C ALA A 135 4.16 -18.40 -9.53
N THR A 136 2.94 -18.56 -9.02
CA THR A 136 2.40 -19.88 -8.66
C THR A 136 2.26 -20.79 -9.88
N GLN A 137 1.75 -20.27 -11.00
CA GLN A 137 1.63 -21.00 -12.28
C GLN A 137 2.99 -21.42 -12.83
N ALA A 138 4.03 -20.61 -12.62
CA ALA A 138 5.42 -20.94 -12.96
C ALA A 138 6.09 -21.90 -11.95
N GLY A 139 5.34 -22.45 -10.98
CA GLY A 139 5.88 -23.37 -9.98
C GLY A 139 6.78 -22.69 -8.95
N ARG A 140 6.52 -21.41 -8.63
CA ARG A 140 7.27 -20.59 -7.67
C ARG A 140 6.34 -19.97 -6.60
N PRO A 141 5.59 -20.78 -5.83
CA PRO A 141 4.66 -20.29 -4.81
C PRO A 141 5.36 -19.54 -3.65
N GLU A 142 6.67 -19.72 -3.45
CA GLU A 142 7.46 -18.96 -2.48
C GLU A 142 7.54 -17.46 -2.80
N LEU A 143 7.34 -17.08 -4.07
CA LEU A 143 7.23 -15.67 -4.48
C LEU A 143 5.81 -15.13 -4.32
N ALA A 144 4.83 -15.99 -4.06
CA ALA A 144 3.42 -15.64 -3.93
C ALA A 144 3.06 -15.17 -2.50
N VAL A 145 3.88 -14.29 -1.95
CA VAL A 145 3.77 -13.76 -0.57
C VAL A 145 3.52 -12.25 -0.56
N ASP A 146 3.12 -11.72 0.59
CA ASP A 146 2.86 -10.27 0.71
C ASP A 146 4.18 -9.48 0.72
N ALA A 147 4.09 -8.17 0.42
CA ALA A 147 5.24 -7.28 0.29
C ALA A 147 6.19 -7.37 1.50
N ALA A 148 5.66 -7.36 2.72
CA ALA A 148 6.48 -7.43 3.94
C ALA A 148 7.29 -8.74 4.06
N GLU A 149 6.80 -9.84 3.49
CA GLU A 149 7.44 -11.17 3.54
C GLU A 149 8.53 -11.33 2.48
N LEU A 150 8.42 -10.65 1.32
CA LEU A 150 9.44 -10.70 0.26
C LEU A 150 10.84 -10.31 0.74
N ALA A 151 10.94 -9.42 1.73
CA ALA A 151 12.23 -9.04 2.31
C ALA A 151 12.99 -10.23 2.96
N ALA A 152 12.26 -11.27 3.37
CA ALA A 152 12.83 -12.49 3.96
C ALA A 152 13.32 -13.50 2.90
N GLU A 153 12.90 -13.36 1.65
CA GLU A 153 13.28 -14.25 0.55
C GLU A 153 14.74 -14.02 0.14
N ARG A 154 15.67 -14.74 0.78
CA ARG A 154 17.13 -14.60 0.60
C ARG A 154 17.62 -14.62 -0.85
N PRO A 155 17.06 -15.42 -1.78
CA PRO A 155 17.60 -15.52 -3.14
C PRO A 155 17.39 -14.28 -4.02
N ILE A 156 16.51 -13.35 -3.64
CA ILE A 156 16.36 -12.06 -4.36
C ILE A 156 17.64 -11.22 -4.12
N ARG A 157 18.10 -10.38 -5.04
CA ARG A 157 19.26 -9.50 -4.76
C ARG A 157 18.87 -8.30 -3.92
N ASP A 158 19.74 -7.91 -2.99
CA ASP A 158 19.43 -6.81 -2.06
C ASP A 158 19.16 -5.50 -2.82
N HIS A 159 19.98 -5.19 -3.82
CA HIS A 159 19.84 -3.96 -4.61
C HIS A 159 18.54 -3.87 -5.42
N LEU A 160 17.87 -4.99 -5.72
CA LEU A 160 16.58 -4.98 -6.44
C LEU A 160 15.41 -4.51 -5.56
N PHE A 161 15.65 -4.36 -4.25
CA PHE A 161 14.70 -3.70 -3.35
C PHE A 161 14.81 -2.17 -3.38
N ALA A 162 15.81 -1.58 -4.04
CA ALA A 162 16.05 -0.13 -4.01
C ALA A 162 14.91 0.69 -4.61
N LEU A 163 14.53 0.39 -5.86
CA LEU A 163 13.41 1.05 -6.55
C LEU A 163 12.07 0.89 -5.79
N PRO A 164 11.60 -0.33 -5.46
CA PRO A 164 10.33 -0.46 -4.74
C PRO A 164 10.37 0.16 -3.35
N ALA A 165 11.51 0.14 -2.63
CA ALA A 165 11.64 0.86 -1.37
C ALA A 165 11.42 2.37 -1.54
N ALA A 166 11.99 2.96 -2.59
CA ALA A 166 11.82 4.39 -2.89
C ALA A 166 10.37 4.73 -3.29
N LEU A 167 9.69 3.87 -4.06
CA LEU A 167 8.28 4.03 -4.43
C LEU A 167 7.34 3.92 -3.21
N PHE A 168 7.59 2.99 -2.30
CA PHE A 168 6.86 2.94 -1.03
C PHE A 168 7.18 4.16 -0.16
N ALA A 169 8.44 4.58 -0.07
CA ALA A 169 8.87 5.70 0.75
C ALA A 169 8.22 7.02 0.34
N ILE A 170 8.21 7.34 -0.96
CA ILE A 170 7.63 8.59 -1.47
C ILE A 170 6.12 8.67 -1.19
N SER A 171 5.41 7.54 -1.21
CA SER A 171 3.98 7.48 -0.91
C SER A 171 3.63 7.89 0.53
N ARG A 172 4.58 7.76 1.47
CA ARG A 172 4.39 8.13 2.89
C ARG A 172 4.32 9.65 3.11
N ARG A 173 4.78 10.42 2.13
CA ARG A 173 4.81 11.90 2.15
C ARG A 173 4.20 12.51 0.90
N SER A 174 3.03 11.99 0.48
CA SER A 174 2.26 12.57 -0.65
C SER A 174 1.95 14.06 -0.47
N ASP A 175 1.81 14.53 0.78
CA ASP A 175 1.71 15.96 1.14
C ASP A 175 2.86 16.79 0.57
N GLU A 176 4.08 16.25 0.62
CA GLU A 176 5.27 16.90 0.13
C GLU A 176 5.50 16.59 -1.35
N PHE A 177 5.23 15.36 -1.80
CA PHE A 177 5.71 14.83 -3.09
C PHE A 177 4.64 14.63 -4.17
N ALA A 178 3.38 15.06 -3.97
CA ALA A 178 2.29 14.84 -4.93
C ALA A 178 2.62 15.14 -6.41
N PRO A 179 3.23 16.30 -6.78
CA PRO A 179 3.61 16.55 -8.17
C PRO A 179 4.67 15.57 -8.70
N VAL A 180 5.62 15.16 -7.85
CA VAL A 180 6.66 14.17 -8.22
C VAL A 180 6.02 12.80 -8.46
N ILE A 181 5.08 12.40 -7.57
CA ILE A 181 4.32 11.15 -7.69
C ILE A 181 3.51 11.13 -8.99
N ALA A 182 2.88 12.24 -9.38
CA ALA A 182 2.16 12.34 -10.65
C ALA A 182 3.09 12.15 -11.87
N GLY A 183 4.31 12.70 -11.81
CA GLY A 183 5.34 12.47 -12.83
C GLY A 183 5.80 11.01 -12.90
N ILE A 184 5.97 10.36 -11.75
CA ILE A 184 6.31 8.94 -11.66
C ILE A 184 5.22 8.08 -12.28
N ASP A 185 3.96 8.31 -11.91
CA ASP A 185 2.82 7.52 -12.38
C ASP A 185 2.68 7.57 -13.90
N VAL A 186 2.74 8.77 -14.50
CA VAL A 186 2.60 8.91 -15.96
C VAL A 186 3.76 8.26 -16.72
N ALA A 187 4.98 8.28 -16.17
CA ALA A 187 6.12 7.57 -16.75
C ALA A 187 5.97 6.05 -16.64
N MET A 188 5.56 5.53 -15.47
CA MET A 188 5.34 4.09 -15.24
C MET A 188 4.22 3.54 -16.15
N ARG A 189 3.10 4.27 -16.29
CA ARG A 189 2.01 3.89 -17.21
C ARG A 189 2.38 4.04 -18.68
N THR A 190 3.25 4.99 -19.02
CA THR A 190 3.81 5.10 -20.38
C THR A 190 4.73 3.93 -20.72
N ALA A 191 5.46 3.39 -19.74
CA ALA A 191 6.28 2.19 -19.95
C ALA A 191 5.42 0.94 -20.19
N GLY A 192 4.21 0.88 -19.60
CA GLY A 192 3.27 -0.22 -19.73
C GLY A 192 3.79 -1.51 -19.09
N LEU A 193 3.54 -2.65 -19.74
CA LEU A 193 4.12 -3.94 -19.33
C LEU A 193 5.65 -3.89 -19.44
N LEU A 194 6.33 -4.03 -18.30
CA LEU A 194 7.78 -3.91 -18.26
C LEU A 194 8.48 -4.92 -19.18
N PRO A 195 9.62 -4.56 -19.80
CA PRO A 195 10.33 -5.40 -20.77
C PRO A 195 10.60 -6.84 -20.32
N CYS A 196 10.98 -7.03 -19.05
CA CYS A 196 11.25 -8.34 -18.49
C CYS A 196 10.01 -9.25 -18.46
N TRP A 197 8.84 -8.71 -18.10
CA TRP A 197 7.57 -9.43 -18.06
C TRP A 197 6.98 -9.63 -19.45
N SER A 198 7.12 -8.63 -20.33
CA SER A 198 6.75 -8.73 -21.74
C SER A 198 7.43 -9.92 -22.43
N ALA A 199 8.70 -10.19 -22.10
CA ALA A 199 9.40 -11.35 -22.63
C ALA A 199 8.88 -12.69 -22.07
N LEU A 200 8.40 -12.74 -20.83
CA LEU A 200 7.83 -13.96 -20.26
C LEU A 200 6.41 -14.23 -20.73
N ARG A 201 5.66 -13.19 -21.12
CA ARG A 201 4.28 -13.30 -21.60
C ARG A 201 4.19 -14.26 -22.80
N PRO A 202 3.39 -15.33 -22.73
CA PRO A 202 3.13 -16.20 -23.88
C PRO A 202 2.53 -15.42 -25.05
N GLN A 203 2.91 -15.77 -26.29
CA GLN A 203 2.36 -15.12 -27.49
C GLN A 203 0.94 -15.58 -27.80
N GLU A 204 0.61 -16.83 -27.46
CA GLU A 204 -0.70 -17.43 -27.64
C GLU A 204 -1.29 -17.80 -26.28
N ALA A 205 -2.59 -17.57 -26.10
CA ALA A 205 -3.34 -17.93 -24.89
C ALA A 205 -2.68 -17.44 -23.58
N ALA A 206 -2.12 -16.22 -23.57
CA ALA A 206 -1.55 -15.64 -22.36
C ALA A 206 -2.61 -15.56 -21.23
N PRO A 207 -2.26 -16.00 -20.00
CA PRO A 207 -3.12 -15.79 -18.85
C PRO A 207 -3.54 -14.32 -18.69
N ALA A 208 -4.77 -14.08 -18.25
CA ALA A 208 -5.33 -12.73 -18.10
C ALA A 208 -4.53 -11.86 -17.09
N GLU A 209 -3.82 -12.51 -16.19
CA GLU A 209 -2.94 -11.91 -15.19
C GLU A 209 -1.81 -11.08 -15.82
N TRP A 210 -1.33 -11.43 -17.02
CA TRP A 210 -0.33 -10.63 -17.73
C TRP A 210 -0.86 -9.26 -18.13
N ALA A 211 -2.12 -9.16 -18.56
CA ALA A 211 -2.74 -7.88 -18.86
C ALA A 211 -2.89 -7.03 -17.59
N ARG A 212 -3.18 -7.65 -16.45
CA ARG A 212 -3.22 -6.96 -15.15
C ARG A 212 -1.86 -6.44 -14.66
N LEU A 213 -0.74 -7.00 -15.12
CA LEU A 213 0.59 -6.41 -14.83
C LEU A 213 0.90 -5.19 -15.69
N ASP A 214 0.21 -5.00 -16.80
CA ASP A 214 0.41 -3.88 -17.69
C ASP A 214 -0.27 -2.61 -17.15
N LEU A 215 0.51 -1.65 -16.67
CA LEU A 215 0.00 -0.38 -16.15
C LEU A 215 -0.69 0.49 -17.21
N ALA A 216 -0.50 0.19 -18.50
CA ALA A 216 -1.20 0.83 -19.60
C ALA A 216 -2.59 0.24 -19.85
N GLU A 217 -2.85 -0.97 -19.34
CA GLU A 217 -4.14 -1.65 -19.47
C GLU A 217 -4.98 -1.45 -18.20
N PRO A 218 -6.31 -1.23 -18.34
CA PRO A 218 -7.22 -1.21 -17.20
C PRO A 218 -7.41 -2.63 -16.66
N THR A 219 -7.66 -2.75 -15.35
CA THR A 219 -8.04 -4.05 -14.75
C THR A 219 -9.52 -4.38 -14.96
N GLY A 220 -10.32 -3.36 -15.32
CA GLY A 220 -11.77 -3.44 -15.49
C GLY A 220 -12.55 -3.32 -14.18
N ALA A 221 -11.89 -2.97 -13.08
CA ALA A 221 -12.53 -2.79 -11.77
C ALA A 221 -13.20 -1.41 -11.62
N THR A 222 -12.84 -0.45 -12.47
CA THR A 222 -13.42 0.90 -12.49
C THR A 222 -13.95 1.27 -13.87
N SER A 223 -14.46 2.49 -14.01
CA SER A 223 -14.86 3.06 -15.30
C SER A 223 -13.69 3.49 -16.19
N ILE A 224 -12.44 3.36 -15.72
CA ILE A 224 -11.25 3.75 -16.47
C ILE A 224 -11.02 2.77 -17.63
N THR A 225 -10.97 3.30 -18.85
CA THR A 225 -10.67 2.52 -20.06
C THR A 225 -9.27 2.79 -20.62
N ALA A 226 -8.65 3.92 -20.26
CA ALA A 226 -7.34 4.34 -20.76
C ALA A 226 -6.49 4.92 -19.60
N PRO A 227 -5.90 4.08 -18.73
CA PRO A 227 -5.12 4.53 -17.59
C PRO A 227 -3.99 5.53 -17.95
N PRO A 228 -3.23 5.38 -19.06
CA PRO A 228 -2.21 6.36 -19.44
C PRO A 228 -2.76 7.76 -19.72
N GLU A 229 -3.95 7.87 -20.30
CA GLU A 229 -4.58 9.16 -20.61
C GLU A 229 -5.07 9.87 -19.35
N VAL A 230 -5.66 9.11 -18.42
CA VAL A 230 -6.08 9.63 -17.11
C VAL A 230 -4.87 10.14 -16.32
N SER A 231 -3.79 9.34 -16.27
CA SER A 231 -2.55 9.72 -15.60
C SER A 231 -1.88 10.94 -16.23
N ARG A 232 -1.85 11.03 -17.56
CA ARG A 232 -1.37 12.22 -18.27
C ARG A 232 -2.18 13.46 -17.91
N THR A 233 -3.50 13.34 -17.86
CA THR A 233 -4.39 14.43 -17.46
C THR A 233 -4.09 14.90 -16.03
N ILE A 234 -3.87 13.98 -15.10
CA ILE A 234 -3.47 14.30 -13.72
C ILE A 234 -2.14 15.04 -13.70
N ALA A 235 -1.12 14.55 -14.41
CA ALA A 235 0.19 15.21 -14.51
C ALA A 235 0.07 16.63 -15.08
N ASP A 236 -0.69 16.82 -16.16
CA ASP A 236 -0.89 18.14 -16.77
C ASP A 236 -1.64 19.10 -15.84
N ARG A 237 -2.59 18.62 -15.03
CA ARG A 237 -3.26 19.44 -14.01
C ARG A 237 -2.30 19.89 -12.92
N PHE A 238 -1.43 19.02 -12.41
CA PHE A 238 -0.37 19.45 -11.48
C PHE A 238 0.56 20.49 -12.12
N ARG A 239 0.96 20.29 -13.39
CA ARG A 239 1.81 21.22 -14.14
C ARG A 239 1.14 22.59 -14.38
N ALA A 240 -0.18 22.64 -14.39
CA ALA A 240 -0.95 23.87 -14.55
C ALA A 240 -1.02 24.72 -13.27
N THR A 241 -0.77 24.14 -12.09
CA THR A 241 -0.83 24.89 -10.81
C THR A 241 0.30 25.91 -10.65
N GLY A 242 1.44 25.72 -11.34
CA GLY A 242 2.51 26.72 -11.38
C GLY A 242 3.86 26.18 -11.86
N PRO A 243 4.86 27.05 -12.06
CA PRO A 243 6.19 26.66 -12.54
C PRO A 243 6.91 25.66 -11.65
N GLU A 244 6.72 25.77 -10.33
CA GLU A 244 7.28 24.86 -9.34
C GLU A 244 6.73 23.44 -9.50
N ALA A 245 5.40 23.30 -9.46
CA ALA A 245 4.74 22.01 -9.64
C ALA A 245 5.06 21.40 -11.00
N ARG A 246 5.12 22.23 -12.07
CA ARG A 246 5.55 21.79 -13.39
C ARG A 246 6.92 21.14 -13.36
N ARG A 247 7.93 21.83 -12.81
CA ARG A 247 9.28 21.29 -12.71
C ARG A 247 9.32 19.99 -11.90
N ARG A 248 8.53 19.90 -10.83
CA ARG A 248 8.47 18.71 -9.97
C ARG A 248 7.82 17.50 -10.66
N VAL A 249 6.80 17.72 -11.49
CA VAL A 249 6.22 16.67 -12.35
C VAL A 249 7.25 16.19 -13.37
N ASP A 250 7.88 17.12 -14.08
CA ASP A 250 8.91 16.81 -15.09
C ASP A 250 10.09 16.04 -14.45
N GLN A 251 10.51 16.45 -13.25
CA GLN A 251 11.52 15.74 -12.43
C GLN A 251 11.08 14.32 -12.04
N GLY A 252 9.83 14.13 -11.60
CA GLY A 252 9.31 12.82 -11.22
C GLY A 252 9.32 11.83 -12.40
N ALA A 253 8.93 12.29 -13.59
CA ALA A 253 8.95 11.47 -14.80
C ALA A 253 10.37 11.11 -15.23
N ALA A 254 11.28 12.08 -15.23
CA ALA A 254 12.68 11.85 -15.59
C ALA A 254 13.39 10.91 -14.61
N TRP A 255 13.10 11.08 -13.31
CA TRP A 255 13.59 10.18 -12.27
C TRP A 255 13.07 8.75 -12.49
N ALA A 256 11.78 8.57 -12.77
CA ALA A 256 11.19 7.25 -12.99
C ALA A 256 11.86 6.51 -14.15
N LEU A 257 12.12 7.18 -15.27
CA LEU A 257 12.87 6.60 -16.40
C LEU A 257 14.28 6.16 -15.97
N THR A 258 15.00 7.01 -15.25
CA THR A 258 16.38 6.71 -14.81
C THR A 258 16.39 5.53 -13.83
N ALA A 259 15.47 5.53 -12.87
CA ALA A 259 15.35 4.47 -11.87
C ALA A 259 14.92 3.13 -12.49
N LEU A 260 13.97 3.15 -13.43
CA LEU A 260 13.58 1.97 -14.20
C LEU A 260 14.74 1.44 -15.05
N THR A 261 15.52 2.31 -15.67
CA THR A 261 16.70 1.92 -16.46
C THR A 261 17.73 1.21 -15.57
N SER A 262 18.09 1.83 -14.45
CA SER A 262 19.05 1.27 -13.49
C SER A 262 18.59 -0.09 -12.94
N TRP A 263 17.34 -0.18 -12.51
CA TRP A 263 16.75 -1.44 -12.04
C TRP A 263 16.70 -2.52 -13.14
N ASN A 264 16.33 -2.13 -14.36
CA ASN A 264 16.25 -3.04 -15.50
C ASN A 264 17.62 -3.61 -15.88
N ASP A 265 18.67 -2.80 -15.84
CA ASP A 265 20.03 -3.25 -16.15
C ASP A 265 20.52 -4.29 -15.14
N LEU A 266 20.25 -4.07 -13.84
CA LEU A 266 20.54 -5.03 -12.77
C LEU A 266 19.75 -6.34 -12.96
N LEU A 267 18.45 -6.24 -13.26
CA LEU A 267 17.61 -7.41 -13.52
C LEU A 267 18.07 -8.19 -14.76
N LEU A 268 18.43 -7.49 -15.83
CA LEU A 268 18.89 -8.09 -17.08
C LEU A 268 20.23 -8.78 -16.89
N GLU A 269 21.13 -8.25 -16.06
CA GLU A 269 22.37 -8.90 -15.66
C GLU A 269 22.11 -10.20 -14.90
N GLU A 270 21.19 -10.20 -13.93
CA GLU A 270 20.81 -11.42 -13.18
C GLU A 270 20.13 -12.46 -14.09
N ALA A 271 19.24 -12.02 -14.99
CA ALA A 271 18.58 -12.90 -15.96
C ALA A 271 19.59 -13.50 -16.96
N ALA A 272 20.59 -12.71 -17.39
CA ALA A 272 21.65 -13.19 -18.26
C ALA A 272 22.62 -14.14 -17.53
N ALA A 273 22.94 -13.87 -16.27
CA ALA A 273 23.78 -14.73 -15.44
C ALA A 273 23.13 -16.08 -15.15
N ALA A 274 21.81 -16.12 -14.99
CA ALA A 274 21.06 -17.37 -14.82
C ALA A 274 21.12 -18.31 -16.03
N LEU A 275 21.37 -17.77 -17.23
CA LEU A 275 21.52 -18.54 -18.46
C LEU A 275 22.96 -18.92 -18.80
N ASP A 276 23.95 -18.37 -18.09
CA ASP A 276 25.36 -18.73 -18.23
C ASP A 276 25.66 -19.82 -17.19
N PRO A 277 25.89 -21.10 -17.60
CA PRO A 277 26.07 -22.20 -16.65
C PRO A 277 27.23 -21.97 -15.68
N ARG A 278 28.28 -21.28 -16.13
CA ARG A 278 29.43 -20.95 -15.28
C ARG A 278 29.04 -19.89 -14.26
N ARG A 279 28.40 -18.79 -14.68
CA ARG A 279 27.99 -17.72 -13.75
C ARG A 279 26.93 -18.21 -12.76
N ALA A 280 25.97 -19.01 -13.20
CA ALA A 280 24.96 -19.62 -12.34
C ALA A 280 25.62 -20.51 -11.26
N MET A 281 26.62 -21.31 -11.63
CA MET A 281 27.37 -22.13 -10.68
C MET A 281 28.26 -21.30 -9.74
N GLU A 282 28.95 -20.27 -10.25
CA GLU A 282 29.70 -19.31 -9.43
C GLU A 282 28.81 -18.66 -8.38
N GLN A 283 27.58 -18.31 -8.76
CA GLN A 283 26.59 -17.73 -7.87
C GLN A 283 26.10 -18.70 -6.80
N LEU A 284 25.70 -19.92 -7.19
CA LEU A 284 25.28 -20.97 -6.27
C LEU A 284 26.36 -21.26 -5.22
N ILE A 285 27.62 -21.38 -5.66
CA ILE A 285 28.75 -21.61 -4.75
C ILE A 285 28.92 -20.44 -3.79
N ARG A 286 28.84 -19.19 -4.26
CA ARG A 286 28.95 -18.01 -3.38
C ARG A 286 27.91 -18.02 -2.27
N GLU A 287 26.68 -18.43 -2.57
CA GLU A 287 25.58 -18.53 -1.60
C GLU A 287 25.80 -19.62 -0.57
N ARG A 288 26.31 -20.79 -0.98
CA ARG A 288 26.55 -21.95 -0.11
C ARG A 288 27.90 -21.92 0.59
N ALA A 289 28.83 -21.10 0.14
CA ALA A 289 30.22 -21.05 0.58
C ALA A 289 30.38 -20.86 2.09
N ARG A 290 29.59 -19.96 2.69
CA ARG A 290 29.64 -19.69 4.13
C ARG A 290 29.20 -20.89 4.97
N GLU A 291 28.19 -21.62 4.51
CA GLU A 291 27.68 -22.82 5.18
C GLU A 291 28.64 -24.00 5.00
N GLY A 292 29.19 -24.16 3.80
CA GLY A 292 30.08 -25.27 3.48
C GLY A 292 31.48 -25.15 4.11
N CYS A 293 32.01 -23.93 4.30
CA CYS A 293 33.40 -23.76 4.72
C CYS A 293 33.69 -24.36 6.10
N VAL A 294 32.71 -24.49 6.98
CA VAL A 294 32.93 -25.00 8.35
C VAL A 294 33.12 -26.53 8.42
N TYR A 295 32.66 -27.28 7.41
CA TYR A 295 32.60 -28.75 7.48
C TYR A 295 33.75 -29.48 6.78
N HIS A 296 34.48 -28.81 5.89
CA HIS A 296 35.38 -29.49 4.93
C HIS A 296 36.89 -29.26 5.19
N GLN A 297 37.29 -29.15 6.45
CA GLN A 297 38.68 -28.90 6.85
C GLN A 297 39.62 -30.06 6.50
N GLY A 298 39.11 -31.31 6.50
CA GLY A 298 39.91 -32.51 6.21
C GLY A 298 39.98 -32.89 4.73
N PHE A 299 39.24 -32.23 3.84
CA PHE A 299 39.19 -32.56 2.41
C PHE A 299 40.11 -31.64 1.61
N ARG A 300 41.13 -32.21 0.96
CA ARG A 300 42.07 -31.45 0.13
C ARG A 300 41.64 -31.45 -1.34
N MET A 301 41.78 -30.29 -2.00
CA MET A 301 41.63 -30.12 -3.44
C MET A 301 42.79 -29.26 -3.94
N GLY A 302 43.68 -29.86 -4.73
CA GLY A 302 44.96 -29.27 -5.09
C GLY A 302 45.81 -28.98 -3.85
N ASP A 303 46.33 -27.76 -3.77
CA ASP A 303 47.19 -27.30 -2.68
C ASP A 303 46.44 -26.77 -1.46
N SER A 304 45.12 -26.57 -1.56
CA SER A 304 44.26 -26.03 -0.50
C SER A 304 43.27 -27.05 0.06
N THR A 305 42.66 -26.74 1.19
CA THR A 305 41.49 -27.47 1.69
C THR A 305 40.21 -26.94 1.03
N LEU A 306 39.18 -27.79 0.91
CA LEU A 306 37.86 -27.37 0.42
C LEU A 306 37.26 -26.27 1.34
N SER A 307 37.52 -26.32 2.64
CA SER A 307 37.18 -25.26 3.60
C SER A 307 37.75 -23.89 3.21
N GLU A 308 39.06 -23.82 2.90
CA GLU A 308 39.72 -22.58 2.48
C GLU A 308 39.21 -22.07 1.14
N LEU A 309 39.00 -22.99 0.18
CA LEU A 309 38.44 -22.66 -1.13
C LEU A 309 37.01 -22.12 -1.01
N LEU A 310 36.17 -22.71 -0.16
CA LEU A 310 34.82 -22.20 0.11
C LEU A 310 34.86 -20.85 0.85
N ALA A 311 35.77 -20.66 1.81
CA ALA A 311 35.93 -19.36 2.46
C ALA A 311 36.27 -18.25 1.45
N ARG A 312 37.18 -18.53 0.51
CA ARG A 312 37.50 -17.62 -0.60
C ARG A 312 36.34 -17.46 -1.59
N ALA A 313 35.57 -18.52 -1.83
CA ALA A 313 34.47 -18.51 -2.80
C ALA A 313 33.33 -17.54 -2.45
N GLN A 314 33.25 -17.05 -1.21
CA GLN A 314 32.36 -15.95 -0.84
C GLN A 314 32.65 -14.67 -1.63
N THR A 315 33.90 -14.46 -2.05
CA THR A 315 34.32 -13.30 -2.85
C THR A 315 34.74 -13.69 -4.27
N ASP A 316 35.43 -14.82 -4.43
CA ASP A 316 35.98 -15.31 -5.69
C ASP A 316 35.81 -16.84 -5.81
N PRO A 317 34.71 -17.33 -6.42
CA PRO A 317 34.42 -18.76 -6.54
C PRO A 317 35.20 -19.46 -7.67
N ALA A 318 35.83 -18.72 -8.58
CA ALA A 318 36.46 -19.28 -9.78
C ALA A 318 37.59 -20.29 -9.48
N PRO A 319 38.46 -20.12 -8.46
CA PRO A 319 39.44 -21.14 -8.07
C PRO A 319 38.80 -22.46 -7.65
N LEU A 320 37.73 -22.40 -6.83
CA LEU A 320 37.04 -23.60 -6.37
C LEU A 320 36.41 -24.36 -7.55
N LEU A 321 35.78 -23.66 -8.49
CA LEU A 321 35.18 -24.31 -9.66
C LEU A 321 36.21 -24.96 -10.58
N ARG A 322 37.40 -24.34 -10.74
CA ARG A 322 38.50 -24.93 -11.51
C ARG A 322 38.97 -26.24 -10.89
N GLU A 323 39.20 -26.25 -9.58
CA GLU A 323 39.59 -27.47 -8.86
C GLU A 323 38.50 -28.53 -8.93
N LEU A 324 37.23 -28.14 -8.73
CA LEU A 324 36.09 -29.06 -8.77
C LEU A 324 35.94 -29.72 -10.15
N ALA A 325 36.08 -28.95 -11.23
CA ALA A 325 36.02 -29.44 -12.60
C ALA A 325 37.13 -30.44 -12.94
N ALA A 326 38.29 -30.33 -12.29
CA ALA A 326 39.42 -31.24 -12.47
C ALA A 326 39.28 -32.55 -11.68
N THR A 327 38.29 -32.67 -10.78
CA THR A 327 38.10 -33.89 -9.97
C THR A 327 37.53 -35.05 -10.79
N ARG A 328 37.78 -36.28 -10.33
CA ARG A 328 37.14 -37.49 -10.91
C ARG A 328 35.62 -37.55 -10.69
N MET A 329 35.07 -36.66 -9.86
CA MET A 329 33.65 -36.61 -9.56
C MET A 329 32.85 -35.92 -10.67
N VAL A 330 33.51 -35.07 -11.45
CA VAL A 330 32.96 -34.34 -12.59
C VAL A 330 33.41 -35.02 -13.88
N LYS A 331 32.45 -35.45 -14.69
CA LYS A 331 32.69 -35.90 -16.07
C LYS A 331 32.15 -34.82 -16.98
N ALA A 332 33.04 -33.99 -17.53
CA ALA A 332 32.69 -32.89 -18.42
C ALA A 332 31.73 -33.35 -19.54
N GLY A 333 30.64 -32.61 -19.75
CA GLY A 333 29.61 -32.93 -20.75
C GLY A 333 28.63 -34.05 -20.37
N ARG A 334 28.75 -34.63 -19.16
CA ARG A 334 27.98 -35.82 -18.75
C ARG A 334 27.58 -35.74 -17.28
N ALA A 335 26.72 -34.79 -16.94
CA ALA A 335 26.18 -34.61 -15.59
C ALA A 335 25.54 -35.89 -15.05
N GLU A 336 24.80 -36.63 -15.88
CA GLU A 336 24.13 -37.89 -15.51
C GLU A 336 25.10 -39.03 -15.18
N ARG A 337 26.38 -38.90 -15.56
CA ARG A 337 27.44 -39.87 -15.24
C ARG A 337 28.42 -39.37 -14.19
N SER A 338 28.28 -38.12 -13.75
CA SER A 338 29.13 -37.49 -12.75
C SER A 338 28.73 -37.95 -11.35
N SER A 339 29.70 -38.45 -10.58
CA SER A 339 29.43 -38.91 -9.21
C SER A 339 29.21 -37.76 -8.24
N LEU A 340 29.53 -36.52 -8.64
CA LEU A 340 29.11 -35.32 -7.92
C LEU A 340 27.57 -35.28 -7.80
N VAL A 341 26.86 -35.39 -8.93
CA VAL A 341 25.39 -35.32 -9.01
C VAL A 341 24.73 -36.60 -8.51
N ASN A 342 25.17 -37.76 -9.01
CA ASN A 342 24.48 -39.04 -8.76
C ASN A 342 24.97 -39.79 -7.51
N GLY A 343 26.10 -39.35 -6.94
CA GLY A 343 26.73 -39.99 -5.78
C GLY A 343 26.73 -39.08 -4.56
N LEU A 344 27.45 -37.96 -4.60
CA LEU A 344 27.70 -37.11 -3.44
C LEU A 344 26.44 -36.38 -2.97
N ILE A 345 25.76 -35.69 -3.88
CA ILE A 345 24.57 -34.87 -3.60
C ILE A 345 23.25 -35.61 -3.92
N GLY A 346 23.35 -36.82 -4.49
CA GLY A 346 22.20 -37.65 -4.85
C GLY A 346 21.47 -38.27 -3.63
N PRO A 347 20.34 -38.98 -3.84
CA PRO A 347 19.45 -39.46 -2.77
C PRO A 347 20.08 -40.36 -1.69
N LYS A 348 21.17 -41.05 -2.02
CA LYS A 348 21.91 -41.94 -1.11
C LYS A 348 23.26 -41.35 -0.68
N GLY A 349 23.54 -40.12 -1.08
CA GLY A 349 24.81 -39.45 -0.86
C GLY A 349 24.91 -38.79 0.51
N PRO A 350 26.13 -38.57 1.03
CA PRO A 350 26.35 -37.91 2.31
C PRO A 350 25.95 -36.42 2.30
N MET A 351 25.78 -35.81 1.11
CA MET A 351 25.32 -34.42 0.95
C MET A 351 23.88 -34.35 0.42
N PHE A 352 23.09 -35.41 0.60
CA PHE A 352 21.68 -35.39 0.22
C PHE A 352 20.93 -34.23 0.90
N ARG A 353 20.16 -33.46 0.12
CA ARG A 353 19.41 -32.25 0.52
C ARG A 353 20.24 -31.03 0.95
N VAL A 354 21.57 -31.07 0.79
CA VAL A 354 22.39 -29.85 0.92
C VAL A 354 22.08 -28.86 -0.22
N PHE A 355 21.81 -29.39 -1.41
CA PHE A 355 21.41 -28.63 -2.59
C PHE A 355 19.93 -28.89 -2.90
N SER A 356 19.20 -27.84 -3.26
CA SER A 356 17.82 -27.94 -3.74
C SER A 356 17.74 -28.64 -5.11
N PRO A 357 16.57 -29.09 -5.58
CA PRO A 357 16.42 -29.59 -6.95
C PRO A 357 16.89 -28.59 -8.02
N ASP A 358 16.60 -27.30 -7.82
CA ASP A 358 17.08 -26.21 -8.71
C ASP A 358 18.60 -26.08 -8.66
N ASP A 359 19.20 -26.15 -7.46
CA ASP A 359 20.66 -26.10 -7.27
C ASP A 359 21.34 -27.28 -8.00
N VAL A 360 20.75 -28.48 -7.93
CA VAL A 360 21.23 -29.67 -8.66
C VAL A 360 21.12 -29.48 -10.18
N GLY A 361 20.06 -28.80 -10.65
CA GLY A 361 19.92 -28.40 -12.04
C GLY A 361 21.05 -27.47 -12.49
N ILE A 362 21.37 -26.44 -11.69
CA ILE A 362 22.50 -25.52 -11.95
C ILE A 362 23.82 -26.29 -12.03
N ILE A 363 24.09 -27.19 -11.08
CA ILE A 363 25.30 -28.01 -11.06
C ILE A 363 25.38 -28.90 -12.30
N SER A 364 24.26 -29.51 -12.70
CA SER A 364 24.21 -30.40 -13.87
C SER A 364 24.49 -29.63 -15.16
N ASN A 365 23.80 -28.50 -15.37
CA ASN A 365 24.00 -27.63 -16.54
C ASN A 365 25.46 -27.13 -16.63
N TRP A 366 26.07 -26.78 -15.50
CA TRP A 366 27.47 -26.40 -15.45
C TRP A 366 28.40 -27.53 -15.89
N ILE A 367 28.18 -28.76 -15.41
CA ILE A 367 28.98 -29.93 -15.81
C ILE A 367 28.86 -30.20 -17.30
N ASP A 368 27.65 -30.12 -17.85
CA ASP A 368 27.40 -30.37 -19.27
C ASP A 368 28.08 -29.32 -20.15
N ALA A 369 28.08 -28.05 -19.72
CA ALA A 369 28.77 -26.96 -20.41
C ALA A 369 30.31 -27.05 -20.38
N LEU A 370 30.91 -27.93 -19.57
CA LEU A 370 32.38 -28.10 -19.54
C LEU A 370 32.95 -28.78 -20.79
N ALA A 371 32.13 -29.52 -21.56
CA ALA A 371 32.61 -30.21 -22.76
C ALA A 371 32.79 -29.27 -23.95
N ASP A 372 31.86 -28.33 -24.12
CA ASP A 372 31.90 -27.30 -25.15
C ASP A 372 31.77 -25.93 -24.46
N PRO A 373 32.88 -25.38 -23.93
CA PRO A 373 32.82 -24.08 -23.29
C PRO A 373 32.43 -23.02 -24.33
N GLU A 374 31.24 -22.43 -24.18
CA GLU A 374 30.85 -21.28 -24.99
C GLU A 374 31.93 -20.20 -24.87
N PRO A 375 32.26 -19.50 -25.98
CA PRO A 375 33.18 -18.38 -25.91
C PRO A 375 32.63 -17.36 -24.90
N PRO A 376 33.50 -16.74 -24.09
CA PRO A 376 33.07 -15.79 -23.08
C PRO A 376 32.24 -14.69 -23.73
N VAL A 377 30.97 -14.58 -23.31
CA VAL A 377 30.11 -13.47 -23.71
C VAL A 377 30.84 -12.19 -23.32
N ALA A 378 30.94 -11.24 -24.27
CA ALA A 378 31.57 -9.95 -24.03
C ALA A 378 31.02 -9.37 -22.72
N ALA A 379 31.92 -9.02 -21.80
CA ALA A 379 31.53 -8.46 -20.52
C ALA A 379 30.77 -7.17 -20.78
N ARG A 380 29.47 -7.16 -20.49
CA ARG A 380 28.72 -5.91 -20.40
C ARG A 380 29.33 -5.08 -19.27
N PRO A 381 29.37 -3.75 -19.39
CA PRO A 381 29.68 -2.89 -18.26
C PRO A 381 28.80 -3.30 -17.08
N ALA A 382 29.40 -3.50 -15.91
CA ALA A 382 28.64 -3.85 -14.71
C ALA A 382 27.62 -2.74 -14.43
N ALA A 383 26.36 -3.12 -14.16
CA ALA A 383 25.36 -2.15 -13.77
C ALA A 383 25.77 -1.46 -12.46
N ARG A 384 25.45 -0.17 -12.32
CA ARG A 384 25.66 0.53 -11.05
C ARG A 384 24.76 -0.10 -10.00
N VAL A 385 25.34 -0.49 -8.86
CA VAL A 385 24.60 -1.01 -7.72
C VAL A 385 24.25 0.16 -6.78
N PRO A 386 22.97 0.43 -6.48
CA PRO A 386 22.56 1.44 -5.50
C PRO A 386 23.15 1.19 -4.11
N GLU A 387 23.66 2.24 -3.45
CA GLU A 387 24.19 2.09 -2.10
C GLU A 387 23.04 2.04 -1.09
N ALA A 388 23.05 1.03 -0.22
CA ALA A 388 22.02 0.90 0.81
C ALA A 388 22.20 1.99 1.89
N PRO A 389 21.11 2.59 2.39
CA PRO A 389 21.18 3.53 3.51
C PRO A 389 21.89 2.93 4.72
N ARG A 390 22.63 3.77 5.45
CA ARG A 390 23.26 3.39 6.71
C ARG A 390 22.19 3.02 7.75
N PRO A 391 22.47 2.07 8.66
CA PRO A 391 21.56 1.76 9.77
C PRO A 391 21.16 3.03 10.54
N GLY A 392 19.86 3.19 10.83
CA GLY A 392 19.30 4.36 11.51
C GLY A 392 19.06 5.59 10.62
N ALA A 393 19.49 5.59 9.34
CA ALA A 393 19.26 6.72 8.44
C ALA A 393 17.77 7.01 8.20
N LEU A 394 16.91 5.99 8.27
CA LEU A 394 15.47 6.14 8.09
C LEU A 394 14.76 6.81 9.27
N ASP A 395 15.40 6.82 10.45
CA ASP A 395 14.88 7.49 11.63
C ASP A 395 15.31 8.97 11.69
N ALA A 396 16.15 9.43 10.74
CA ALA A 396 16.60 10.81 10.69
C ALA A 396 15.46 11.74 10.23
N LEU A 397 15.32 12.86 10.93
CA LEU A 397 14.34 13.89 10.65
C LEU A 397 15.04 15.20 10.33
N GLY A 398 14.58 15.88 9.28
CA GLY A 398 14.99 17.24 8.99
C GLY A 398 14.42 18.24 10.00
N PRO A 399 14.94 19.47 10.03
CA PRO A 399 14.39 20.53 10.87
C PRO A 399 12.90 20.76 10.61
N GLY A 400 12.07 20.68 11.65
CA GLY A 400 10.61 20.90 11.56
C GLY A 400 9.80 19.69 11.09
N GLU A 401 10.44 18.54 10.84
CA GLU A 401 9.75 17.31 10.42
C GLU A 401 9.19 16.48 11.58
N ASP A 402 9.46 16.88 12.83
CA ASP A 402 8.90 16.24 14.04
C ASP A 402 7.36 16.39 14.12
N GLY A 403 6.80 17.32 13.34
CA GLY A 403 5.37 17.63 13.33
C GLY A 403 4.97 18.60 14.43
N VAL A 404 3.67 18.68 14.68
CA VAL A 404 3.08 19.58 15.68
C VAL A 404 2.31 18.75 16.68
N ALA A 405 2.54 18.98 17.97
CA ALA A 405 1.63 18.52 19.01
C ALA A 405 0.48 19.53 19.13
N PRO A 406 -0.74 19.24 18.63
CA PRO A 406 -1.82 20.20 18.60
C PRO A 406 -2.19 20.69 20.00
N THR A 407 -2.40 22.00 20.12
CA THR A 407 -2.71 22.68 21.38
C THR A 407 -4.20 22.76 21.67
N GLY A 408 -5.05 22.58 20.65
CA GLY A 408 -6.51 22.62 20.76
C GLY A 408 -7.21 21.85 19.64
N ILE A 409 -8.53 21.69 19.74
CA ILE A 409 -9.29 20.79 18.84
C ILE A 409 -9.32 21.29 17.38
N ARG A 410 -9.36 22.62 17.18
CA ARG A 410 -9.33 23.25 15.84
C ARG A 410 -7.99 23.03 15.14
N GLU A 411 -6.90 23.19 15.87
CA GLU A 411 -5.56 22.89 15.35
C GLU A 411 -5.42 21.39 15.06
N ALA A 412 -5.91 20.53 15.96
CA ALA A 412 -5.90 19.09 15.75
C ALA A 412 -6.66 18.70 14.48
N PHE A 413 -7.87 19.25 14.28
CA PHE A 413 -8.65 19.03 13.08
C PHE A 413 -7.86 19.40 11.83
N HIS A 414 -7.28 20.61 11.79
CA HIS A 414 -6.51 21.08 10.63
C HIS A 414 -5.28 20.22 10.33
N VAL A 415 -4.43 19.92 11.32
CA VAL A 415 -3.13 19.25 11.06
C VAL A 415 -3.25 17.76 10.74
N LEU A 416 -4.40 17.13 11.03
CA LEU A 416 -4.63 15.71 10.77
C LEU A 416 -5.27 15.43 9.40
N GLN A 417 -5.55 16.46 8.58
CA GLN A 417 -6.24 16.33 7.29
C GLN A 417 -5.40 15.68 6.17
N GLY A 418 -4.06 15.76 6.25
CA GLY A 418 -3.15 15.19 5.24
C GLY A 418 -3.06 13.67 5.31
N ARG A 419 -2.05 13.01 4.71
CA ARG A 419 -1.78 11.56 4.91
C ARG A 419 -0.76 11.33 6.04
N ALA A 420 0.36 12.06 5.97
CA ALA A 420 1.50 11.88 6.86
C ALA A 420 1.16 12.06 8.35
N LEU A 421 1.85 11.31 9.21
CA LEU A 421 1.68 11.36 10.65
C LEU A 421 3.05 11.48 11.34
N ALA A 422 3.59 12.69 11.35
CA ALA A 422 4.86 13.02 11.98
C ALA A 422 4.90 12.67 13.48
N PRO A 423 6.07 12.41 14.10
CA PRO A 423 6.18 11.83 15.43
C PRO A 423 5.39 12.52 16.56
N GLU A 424 5.44 13.85 16.65
CA GLU A 424 4.71 14.61 17.68
C GLU A 424 3.19 14.55 17.45
N THR A 425 2.77 14.69 16.18
CA THR A 425 1.37 14.54 15.77
C THR A 425 0.88 13.11 16.03
N ARG A 426 1.71 12.08 15.78
CA ARG A 426 1.43 10.67 16.09
C ARG A 426 1.23 10.47 17.59
N GLY A 427 2.12 11.08 18.40
CA GLY A 427 2.02 11.07 19.85
C GLY A 427 0.69 11.63 20.34
N PHE A 428 0.22 12.74 19.76
CA PHE A 428 -1.12 13.27 20.03
C PHE A 428 -2.22 12.29 19.60
N ALA A 429 -2.19 11.80 18.35
CA ALA A 429 -3.23 10.95 17.78
C ALA A 429 -3.44 9.67 18.61
N VAL A 430 -2.36 8.98 18.98
CA VAL A 430 -2.40 7.78 19.82
C VAL A 430 -3.02 8.08 21.19
N ARG A 431 -2.65 9.20 21.83
CA ARG A 431 -3.23 9.59 23.12
C ARG A 431 -4.71 9.93 23.00
N TYR A 432 -5.10 10.63 21.93
CA TYR A 432 -6.47 11.04 21.68
C TYR A 432 -7.38 9.82 21.48
N VAL A 433 -6.98 8.89 20.60
CA VAL A 433 -7.69 7.63 20.34
C VAL A 433 -7.81 6.79 21.62
N LYS A 434 -6.70 6.58 22.36
CA LYS A 434 -6.74 5.81 23.61
C LYS A 434 -7.70 6.42 24.64
N ARG A 435 -7.73 7.75 24.77
CA ARG A 435 -8.66 8.44 25.68
C ARG A 435 -10.11 8.27 25.25
N TRP A 436 -10.39 8.33 23.95
CA TRP A 436 -11.71 8.11 23.39
C TRP A 436 -12.20 6.67 23.65
N LEU A 437 -11.38 5.69 23.29
CA LEU A 437 -11.67 4.26 23.46
C LEU A 437 -11.83 3.87 24.94
N ALA A 438 -11.07 4.48 25.84
CA ALA A 438 -11.23 4.26 27.28
C ALA A 438 -12.63 4.66 27.79
N ARG A 439 -13.23 5.71 27.22
CA ARG A 439 -14.61 6.10 27.51
C ARG A 439 -15.61 5.14 26.86
N ALA A 440 -15.39 4.81 25.59
CA ALA A 440 -16.22 3.87 24.83
C ALA A 440 -16.35 2.51 25.53
N LYS A 441 -15.25 2.03 26.12
CA LYS A 441 -15.21 0.78 26.89
C LYS A 441 -16.21 0.76 28.04
N LEU A 442 -16.55 1.91 28.62
CA LEU A 442 -17.54 1.99 29.69
C LEU A 442 -18.96 1.68 29.19
N SER A 443 -19.25 1.81 27.89
CA SER A 443 -20.57 1.55 27.30
C SER A 443 -20.77 0.10 26.89
N VAL A 444 -19.69 -0.68 26.75
CA VAL A 444 -19.73 -2.08 26.29
C VAL A 444 -20.65 -2.91 27.17
N GLY A 445 -21.68 -3.51 26.54
CA GLY A 445 -22.65 -4.38 27.20
C GLY A 445 -23.66 -3.66 28.10
N ARG A 446 -23.73 -2.32 28.07
CA ARG A 446 -24.70 -1.55 28.87
C ARG A 446 -26.03 -1.31 28.18
N THR A 447 -26.10 -1.49 26.87
CA THR A 447 -27.31 -1.23 26.08
C THR A 447 -27.54 -2.35 25.09
N ASP A 448 -28.78 -2.44 24.59
CA ASP A 448 -29.15 -3.36 23.53
C ASP A 448 -28.45 -3.05 22.20
N ARG A 449 -27.73 -1.93 22.06
CA ARG A 449 -26.94 -1.63 20.86
C ARG A 449 -25.70 -2.53 20.75
N SER A 450 -25.14 -2.99 21.87
CA SER A 450 -23.83 -3.65 21.88
C SER A 450 -23.74 -4.89 20.99
N LEU A 451 -22.53 -5.07 20.43
CA LEU A 451 -22.14 -6.32 19.78
C LEU A 451 -22.21 -7.51 20.76
N PRO A 452 -22.40 -8.74 20.25
CA PRO A 452 -22.46 -9.95 21.07
C PRO A 452 -21.30 -10.05 22.07
N GLU A 453 -21.55 -10.57 23.26
CA GLU A 453 -20.52 -10.74 24.30
C GLU A 453 -19.35 -11.60 23.79
N ARG A 454 -19.65 -12.60 22.96
CA ARG A 454 -18.66 -13.49 22.35
C ARG A 454 -18.86 -13.54 20.84
N TRP A 455 -17.76 -13.46 20.11
CA TRP A 455 -17.75 -13.84 18.71
C TRP A 455 -17.89 -15.36 18.58
N THR A 456 -18.63 -15.81 17.58
CA THR A 456 -18.80 -17.24 17.28
C THR A 456 -18.49 -17.51 15.82
N PRO A 457 -18.13 -18.76 15.44
CA PRO A 457 -17.89 -19.10 14.04
C PRO A 457 -19.06 -18.83 13.08
N ALA A 458 -20.29 -18.69 13.59
CA ALA A 458 -21.48 -18.31 12.83
C ALA A 458 -21.40 -16.88 12.28
N GLY A 459 -20.53 -16.04 12.84
CA GLY A 459 -20.29 -14.67 12.39
C GLY A 459 -21.35 -13.66 12.82
N LEU A 460 -21.30 -12.46 12.26
CA LEU A 460 -22.15 -11.33 12.62
C LEU A 460 -23.38 -11.15 11.75
N ARG A 461 -23.49 -11.84 10.61
CA ARG A 461 -24.64 -11.72 9.70
C ARG A 461 -26.01 -11.98 10.37
N PRO A 462 -26.19 -13.01 11.22
CA PRO A 462 -27.46 -13.21 11.93
C PRO A 462 -27.78 -12.05 12.88
N TRP A 463 -26.80 -11.60 13.67
CA TRP A 463 -26.96 -10.47 14.57
C TRP A 463 -27.30 -9.17 13.83
N LEU A 464 -26.72 -8.97 12.64
CA LEU A 464 -26.97 -7.79 11.81
C LEU A 464 -28.42 -7.74 11.32
N LEU A 465 -28.97 -8.89 10.92
CA LEU A 465 -30.39 -9.02 10.54
C LEU A 465 -31.32 -8.75 11.73
N ASP A 466 -31.03 -9.32 12.89
CA ASP A 466 -31.82 -9.07 14.11
C ASP A 466 -31.85 -7.56 14.48
N LYS A 467 -30.73 -6.85 14.28
CA LYS A 467 -30.65 -5.40 14.49
C LYS A 467 -31.45 -4.61 13.46
N HIS A 468 -31.37 -4.99 12.19
CA HIS A 468 -32.16 -4.38 11.13
C HIS A 468 -33.66 -4.48 11.43
N ASP A 469 -34.14 -5.68 11.78
CA ASP A 469 -35.55 -5.91 12.06
C ASP A 469 -36.03 -5.11 13.28
N LYS A 470 -35.19 -5.04 14.32
CA LYS A 470 -35.46 -4.21 15.50
C LYS A 470 -35.56 -2.72 15.15
N HIS A 471 -34.63 -2.17 14.36
CA HIS A 471 -34.68 -0.77 13.91
C HIS A 471 -35.92 -0.48 13.06
N GLY A 472 -36.38 -1.44 12.25
CA GLY A 472 -37.63 -1.34 11.49
C GLY A 472 -38.84 -1.17 12.41
N VAL A 473 -38.97 -2.03 13.43
CA VAL A 473 -40.05 -1.96 14.42
C VAL A 473 -39.99 -0.68 15.24
N GLU A 474 -38.80 -0.28 15.71
CA GLU A 474 -38.61 0.95 16.50
C GLU A 474 -38.97 2.20 15.70
N PHE A 475 -38.67 2.23 14.40
CA PHE A 475 -39.06 3.33 13.53
C PHE A 475 -40.58 3.41 13.34
N GLU A 476 -41.25 2.29 13.08
CA GLU A 476 -42.72 2.24 12.97
C GLU A 476 -43.41 2.66 14.27
N ALA A 477 -42.86 2.26 15.43
CA ALA A 477 -43.40 2.57 16.74
C ALA A 477 -43.03 3.98 17.26
N GLY A 478 -41.88 4.50 16.85
CA GLY A 478 -41.23 5.69 17.41
C GLY A 478 -41.31 6.95 16.56
N ALA A 479 -42.19 7.00 15.55
CA ALA A 479 -42.43 8.18 14.73
C ALA A 479 -42.89 9.38 15.58
N SER A 480 -41.94 10.13 16.13
CA SER A 480 -42.18 11.40 16.77
C SER A 480 -42.57 12.41 15.68
N ASN A 481 -43.78 12.96 15.77
CA ASN A 481 -44.27 14.03 14.90
C ASN A 481 -43.64 15.41 15.20
N LEU A 482 -42.65 15.47 16.10
CA LEU A 482 -41.98 16.73 16.44
C LEU A 482 -41.00 17.12 15.33
N MET A 483 -41.44 18.04 14.50
CA MET A 483 -40.62 18.69 13.48
C MET A 483 -39.75 19.76 14.12
N PRO A 484 -38.41 19.66 14.03
CA PRO A 484 -37.53 20.77 14.39
C PRO A 484 -37.80 21.95 13.47
N SER A 485 -37.58 23.17 13.94
CA SER A 485 -37.66 24.38 13.15
C SER A 485 -36.62 24.40 12.02
N ARG A 486 -36.87 25.23 10.99
CA ARG A 486 -35.92 25.41 9.88
C ARG A 486 -34.53 25.84 10.38
N GLU A 487 -34.47 26.69 11.39
CA GLU A 487 -33.22 27.19 11.98
C GLU A 487 -32.46 26.07 12.70
N GLU A 488 -33.14 25.18 13.42
CA GLU A 488 -32.52 24.01 14.07
C GLU A 488 -31.99 23.00 13.05
N VAL A 489 -32.68 22.80 11.93
CA VAL A 489 -32.19 21.97 10.81
C VAL A 489 -30.92 22.58 10.20
N ILE A 490 -30.89 23.89 9.99
CA ILE A 490 -29.71 24.58 9.45
C ILE A 490 -28.54 24.53 10.43
N ASP A 491 -28.75 24.80 11.73
CA ASP A 491 -27.68 24.72 12.73
C ASP A 491 -27.15 23.30 12.84
N SER A 492 -28.02 22.29 12.94
CA SER A 492 -27.56 20.89 13.03
C SER A 492 -26.75 20.46 11.80
N THR A 493 -27.17 20.85 10.60
CA THR A 493 -26.44 20.57 9.35
C THR A 493 -25.08 21.28 9.33
N LEU A 494 -25.01 22.54 9.76
CA LEU A 494 -23.74 23.25 9.88
C LEU A 494 -22.77 22.53 10.85
N GLN A 495 -23.29 22.03 11.95
CA GLN A 495 -22.48 21.49 13.05
C GLN A 495 -22.03 20.05 12.77
N LEU A 496 -22.71 19.36 11.86
CA LEU A 496 -22.29 18.08 11.30
C LEU A 496 -21.29 18.23 10.14
N ALA A 497 -21.10 19.43 9.58
CA ALA A 497 -20.22 19.65 8.44
C ALA A 497 -18.77 19.17 8.68
N PRO A 498 -18.11 19.43 9.83
CA PRO A 498 -16.74 18.96 10.04
C PRO A 498 -16.59 17.43 10.06
N LEU A 499 -17.68 16.70 10.35
CA LEU A 499 -17.70 15.23 10.30
C LEU A 499 -18.00 14.73 8.89
N THR A 500 -19.05 15.28 8.28
CA THR A 500 -19.59 14.77 7.02
C THR A 500 -18.71 15.12 5.83
N LEU A 501 -18.00 16.24 5.87
CA LEU A 501 -17.06 16.62 4.81
C LEU A 501 -15.74 15.82 4.84
N ILE A 502 -15.54 14.99 5.86
CA ILE A 502 -14.42 14.03 5.94
C ILE A 502 -14.93 12.59 5.93
N ASP A 503 -16.08 12.32 5.31
CA ASP A 503 -16.65 10.97 5.27
C ASP A 503 -15.66 9.94 4.72
N GLY A 504 -15.67 8.74 5.29
CA GLY A 504 -14.66 7.70 5.04
C GLY A 504 -13.28 7.93 5.67
N ALA A 505 -12.97 9.08 6.31
CA ALA A 505 -11.61 9.38 6.81
C ALA A 505 -11.04 8.36 7.82
N TRP A 506 -11.90 7.61 8.52
CA TRP A 506 -11.47 6.54 9.43
C TRP A 506 -10.93 5.30 8.69
N LEU A 507 -11.22 5.16 7.39
CA LEU A 507 -10.75 4.08 6.53
C LEU A 507 -9.54 4.48 5.70
N GLN A 508 -9.07 5.74 5.77
CA GLN A 508 -7.96 6.20 4.94
C GLN A 508 -6.77 5.23 4.99
N GLY A 509 -6.43 4.65 6.15
CA GLY A 509 -5.32 3.70 6.29
C GLY A 509 -5.42 2.48 5.36
N PHE A 510 -6.62 2.07 4.98
CA PHE A 510 -6.91 0.98 4.05
C PHE A 510 -6.70 1.34 2.58
N THR A 511 -6.27 2.56 2.27
CA THR A 511 -5.68 2.86 0.96
C THR A 511 -4.26 2.30 0.82
N ASP A 512 -3.61 1.81 1.89
CA ASP A 512 -2.31 1.13 1.75
C ASP A 512 -2.49 -0.20 0.97
N VAL A 513 -1.67 -0.43 -0.07
CA VAL A 513 -1.82 -1.61 -0.95
C VAL A 513 -1.77 -2.94 -0.19
N GLY A 514 -0.95 -3.00 0.87
CA GLY A 514 -0.78 -4.19 1.69
C GLY A 514 -1.99 -4.50 2.56
N LEU A 515 -2.88 -3.52 2.79
CA LEU A 515 -4.14 -3.68 3.52
C LEU A 515 -5.32 -3.82 2.55
N ALA A 516 -5.39 -2.96 1.53
CA ALA A 516 -6.46 -2.91 0.52
C ALA A 516 -6.65 -4.25 -0.21
N ALA A 517 -5.57 -5.01 -0.46
CA ALA A 517 -5.64 -6.30 -1.13
C ALA A 517 -6.04 -7.47 -0.21
N THR A 518 -6.05 -7.28 1.11
CA THR A 518 -6.32 -8.37 2.07
C THR A 518 -7.81 -8.72 2.10
N ARG A 519 -8.14 -9.95 2.52
CA ARG A 519 -9.54 -10.39 2.60
C ARG A 519 -10.42 -9.59 3.58
N PHE A 520 -9.83 -8.99 4.61
CA PHE A 520 -10.57 -8.14 5.56
C PHE A 520 -10.47 -6.65 5.21
N GLY A 521 -9.43 -6.25 4.48
CA GLY A 521 -9.19 -4.85 4.13
C GLY A 521 -9.86 -4.41 2.84
N PHE A 522 -10.06 -5.30 1.86
CA PHE A 522 -10.74 -4.94 0.62
C PHE A 522 -12.14 -4.35 0.83
N PRO A 523 -13.01 -4.86 1.74
CA PRO A 523 -14.34 -4.28 1.91
C PRO A 523 -14.27 -2.89 2.58
N LEU A 524 -13.24 -2.65 3.40
CA LEU A 524 -12.99 -1.34 4.00
C LEU A 524 -12.48 -0.32 2.97
N PHE A 525 -11.62 -0.76 2.04
CA PHE A 525 -11.22 0.06 0.91
C PHE A 525 -12.38 0.32 -0.05
N GLU A 526 -13.25 -0.67 -0.29
CA GLU A 526 -14.45 -0.53 -1.12
C GLU A 526 -15.44 0.46 -0.51
N THR A 527 -15.73 0.38 0.81
CA THR A 527 -16.49 1.42 1.52
C THR A 527 -15.84 2.80 1.36
N TYR A 528 -14.53 2.93 1.60
CA TYR A 528 -13.83 4.21 1.41
C TYR A 528 -13.95 4.77 -0.01
N TRP A 529 -13.94 3.89 -1.02
CA TRP A 529 -14.08 4.25 -2.42
C TRP A 529 -15.51 4.72 -2.77
N ASP A 530 -16.53 4.05 -2.23
CA ASP A 530 -17.93 4.46 -2.32
C ASP A 530 -18.17 5.82 -1.66
N GLU A 531 -17.63 6.04 -0.44
CA GLU A 531 -17.77 7.31 0.30
C GLU A 531 -17.27 8.52 -0.50
N LEU A 532 -16.25 8.30 -1.32
CA LEU A 532 -15.66 9.34 -2.16
C LEU A 532 -16.28 9.42 -3.55
N GLY A 533 -17.38 8.70 -3.79
CA GLY A 533 -18.19 8.78 -4.99
C GLY A 533 -17.63 7.97 -6.15
N ASN A 534 -16.86 6.90 -5.91
CA ASN A 534 -16.37 6.05 -6.99
C ASN A 534 -15.60 6.80 -8.11
N GLY A 535 -14.91 7.90 -7.73
CA GLY A 535 -14.17 8.75 -8.66
C GLY A 535 -15.05 9.69 -9.49
N ASP A 536 -16.36 9.69 -9.26
CA ASP A 536 -17.35 10.59 -9.85
C ASP A 536 -17.78 11.65 -8.82
N ILE A 537 -17.47 12.91 -9.14
CA ILE A 537 -17.74 14.07 -8.27
C ILE A 537 -19.24 14.31 -8.06
N GLU A 538 -20.11 13.81 -8.95
CA GLU A 538 -21.57 13.99 -8.82
C GLU A 538 -22.17 13.11 -7.73
N ILE A 539 -21.54 11.97 -7.43
CA ILE A 539 -21.95 11.07 -6.34
C ILE A 539 -20.98 11.11 -5.14
N ASN A 540 -20.06 12.09 -5.09
CA ASN A 540 -19.12 12.26 -3.98
C ASN A 540 -19.84 12.78 -2.71
N HIS A 541 -19.77 12.03 -1.62
CA HIS A 541 -20.55 12.34 -0.42
C HIS A 541 -20.21 13.71 0.20
N PRO A 542 -18.92 14.08 0.40
CA PRO A 542 -18.55 15.41 0.87
C PRO A 542 -19.08 16.54 -0.02
N LYS A 543 -18.95 16.41 -1.35
CA LYS A 543 -19.46 17.41 -2.31
C LYS A 543 -20.98 17.55 -2.16
N ILE A 544 -21.73 16.45 -2.18
CA ILE A 544 -23.20 16.48 -2.06
C ILE A 544 -23.61 17.21 -0.77
N TYR A 545 -22.92 16.94 0.34
CA TYR A 545 -23.18 17.61 1.60
C TYR A 545 -22.87 19.11 1.54
N ARG A 546 -21.77 19.50 0.88
CA ARG A 546 -21.43 20.91 0.66
C ARG A 546 -22.51 21.62 -0.13
N ASP A 547 -23.06 21.01 -1.17
CA ASP A 547 -24.15 21.60 -1.95
C ASP A 547 -25.40 21.84 -1.11
N VAL A 548 -25.74 20.92 -0.20
CA VAL A 548 -26.84 21.12 0.78
C VAL A 548 -26.57 22.32 1.69
N LEU A 549 -25.34 22.52 2.16
CA LEU A 549 -24.97 23.70 2.95
C LEU A 549 -25.16 25.00 2.14
N ARG A 550 -24.84 25.00 0.85
CA ARG A 550 -25.06 26.16 -0.04
C ARG A 550 -26.54 26.47 -0.20
N GLU A 551 -27.39 25.46 -0.37
CA GLU A 551 -28.86 25.64 -0.37
C GLU A 551 -29.38 26.27 0.94
N MET A 552 -28.69 26.03 2.05
CA MET A 552 -28.96 26.64 3.35
C MET A 552 -28.38 28.05 3.50
N GLY A 553 -27.68 28.58 2.49
CA GLY A 553 -27.01 29.88 2.52
C GLY A 553 -25.69 29.87 3.29
N ILE A 554 -25.07 28.70 3.47
CA ILE A 554 -23.81 28.51 4.18
C ILE A 554 -22.72 28.19 3.17
N GLU A 555 -21.80 29.13 2.99
CA GLU A 555 -20.51 28.85 2.35
C GLU A 555 -19.45 28.59 3.42
N LEU A 556 -18.69 27.51 3.25
CA LEU A 556 -17.57 27.11 4.08
C LEU A 556 -16.30 27.10 3.23
N ALA A 557 -15.16 27.45 3.84
CA ALA A 557 -13.86 27.30 3.20
C ALA A 557 -13.58 25.82 2.82
N PRO A 558 -12.56 25.54 1.99
CA PRO A 558 -12.16 24.15 1.71
C PRO A 558 -11.86 23.38 3.01
N THR A 559 -12.31 22.12 3.10
CA THR A 559 -12.28 21.32 4.35
C THR A 559 -10.88 21.19 4.96
N GLY A 560 -9.85 21.04 4.13
CA GLY A 560 -8.45 20.98 4.57
C GLY A 560 -7.84 22.30 5.04
N SER A 561 -8.51 23.43 4.80
CA SER A 561 -7.97 24.76 5.09
C SER A 561 -7.98 25.08 6.59
N ARG A 562 -7.06 25.96 7.00
CA ARG A 562 -7.06 26.52 8.37
C ARG A 562 -8.32 27.35 8.61
N GLU A 563 -8.80 28.06 7.60
CA GLU A 563 -10.01 28.88 7.70
C GLU A 563 -11.24 28.05 8.10
N PHE A 564 -11.42 26.88 7.48
CA PHE A 564 -12.51 25.96 7.84
C PHE A 564 -12.42 25.54 9.32
N ALA A 565 -11.25 25.06 9.75
CA ALA A 565 -11.06 24.58 11.13
C ALA A 565 -11.30 25.69 12.19
N TYR A 566 -11.06 26.94 11.81
CA TYR A 566 -11.21 28.12 12.68
C TYR A 566 -12.51 28.90 12.45
N ASP A 567 -13.44 28.38 11.64
CA ASP A 567 -14.75 28.98 11.46
C ASP A 567 -15.46 29.11 12.82
N THR A 568 -15.81 30.34 13.18
CA THR A 568 -16.36 30.69 14.49
C THR A 568 -17.80 30.19 14.68
N ARG A 569 -18.46 29.78 13.59
CA ARG A 569 -19.81 29.21 13.65
C ARG A 569 -19.79 27.78 14.18
N PHE A 570 -18.68 27.04 14.06
CA PHE A 570 -18.56 25.70 14.63
C PHE A 570 -18.39 25.74 16.15
N ARG A 571 -19.10 24.84 16.83
CA ARG A 571 -18.85 24.50 18.24
C ARG A 571 -17.60 23.62 18.36
N GLU A 572 -16.90 23.66 19.49
CA GLU A 572 -15.70 22.82 19.69
C GLU A 572 -16.07 21.33 19.71
N GLU A 573 -17.23 21.00 20.27
CA GLU A 573 -17.79 19.65 20.36
C GLU A 573 -18.02 19.04 18.97
N SER A 574 -18.33 19.87 17.96
CA SER A 574 -18.51 19.45 16.57
C SER A 574 -17.22 18.93 15.93
N LEU A 575 -16.05 19.27 16.50
CA LEU A 575 -14.73 18.85 16.00
C LEU A 575 -14.14 17.67 16.76
N GLU A 576 -14.68 17.30 17.93
CA GLU A 576 -14.11 16.24 18.76
C GLU A 576 -14.12 14.86 18.07
N ARG A 577 -15.28 14.46 17.54
CA ARG A 577 -15.43 13.19 16.82
C ARG A 577 -14.70 13.17 15.46
N PRO A 578 -14.75 14.23 14.64
CA PRO A 578 -13.91 14.29 13.45
C PRO A 578 -12.41 14.13 13.74
N VAL A 579 -11.89 14.77 14.80
CA VAL A 579 -10.50 14.57 15.22
C VAL A 579 -10.22 13.13 15.63
N TYR A 580 -11.17 12.47 16.31
CA TYR A 580 -11.07 11.03 16.61
C TYR A 580 -10.93 10.20 15.32
N TRP A 581 -11.77 10.44 14.30
CA TRP A 581 -11.71 9.74 13.01
C TRP A 581 -10.39 9.97 12.27
N LEU A 582 -9.95 11.22 12.20
CA LEU A 582 -8.68 11.60 11.57
C LEU A 582 -7.47 10.98 12.27
N CYS A 583 -7.51 10.84 13.61
CA CYS A 583 -6.47 10.14 14.36
C CYS A 583 -6.49 8.63 14.11
N LEU A 584 -7.69 8.03 14.16
CA LEU A 584 -7.88 6.59 14.09
C LEU A 584 -7.51 6.06 12.69
N GLY A 585 -7.99 6.71 11.63
CA GLY A 585 -7.79 6.25 10.25
C GLY A 585 -6.33 6.25 9.78
N LYS A 586 -5.44 6.95 10.49
CA LYS A 586 -3.99 6.97 10.21
C LYS A 586 -3.21 5.84 10.88
N LEU A 587 -3.88 5.04 11.71
CA LEU A 587 -3.26 4.04 12.56
C LEU A 587 -3.89 2.66 12.33
N PRO A 588 -3.93 2.17 11.07
CA PRO A 588 -4.64 0.95 10.69
C PRO A 588 -4.04 -0.32 11.28
N ASN A 589 -2.76 -0.33 11.68
CA ASN A 589 -2.13 -1.49 12.32
C ASN A 589 -2.27 -1.44 13.84
N THR A 590 -2.10 -0.26 14.43
CA THR A 590 -2.16 -0.02 15.88
C THR A 590 -3.59 -0.25 16.40
N PHE A 591 -4.60 0.24 15.68
CA PHE A 591 -6.01 0.20 16.10
C PHE A 591 -6.92 -0.62 15.16
N LEU A 592 -6.36 -1.64 14.47
CA LEU A 592 -7.10 -2.45 13.50
C LEU A 592 -8.47 -2.95 14.02
N PRO A 593 -8.58 -3.61 15.18
CA PRO A 593 -9.86 -4.15 15.63
C PRO A 593 -10.84 -3.05 16.01
N GLU A 594 -10.36 -1.95 16.58
CA GLU A 594 -11.21 -0.81 16.92
C GLU A 594 -11.77 -0.13 15.66
N ILE A 595 -10.98 -0.02 14.59
CA ILE A 595 -11.45 0.48 13.29
C ILE A 595 -12.54 -0.43 12.73
N LEU A 596 -12.33 -1.75 12.75
CA LEU A 596 -13.34 -2.72 12.28
C LEU A 596 -14.68 -2.54 13.01
N GLY A 597 -14.64 -2.44 14.34
CA GLY A 597 -15.84 -2.21 15.15
C GLY A 597 -16.49 -0.85 14.88
N MET A 598 -15.68 0.20 14.82
CA MET A 598 -16.17 1.56 14.55
C MET A 598 -16.81 1.67 13.16
N ASN A 599 -16.23 1.01 12.15
CA ASN A 599 -16.78 0.93 10.80
C ASN A 599 -18.19 0.35 10.83
N LEU A 600 -18.37 -0.83 11.42
CA LEU A 600 -19.71 -1.45 11.54
C LEU A 600 -20.69 -0.55 12.30
N ALA A 601 -20.23 0.19 13.31
CA ALA A 601 -21.09 1.14 14.02
C ALA A 601 -21.53 2.33 13.16
N MET A 602 -20.66 2.79 12.25
CA MET A 602 -20.96 3.87 11.33
C MET A 602 -21.96 3.40 10.27
N GLU A 603 -21.66 2.29 9.59
CA GLU A 603 -22.52 1.75 8.53
C GLU A 603 -23.92 1.39 9.06
N LEU A 604 -24.01 0.80 10.26
CA LEU A 604 -25.31 0.44 10.83
C LEU A 604 -26.14 1.67 11.21
N SER A 605 -25.52 2.84 11.38
CA SER A 605 -26.24 4.09 11.63
C SER A 605 -27.03 4.57 10.42
N GLY A 606 -26.56 4.23 9.20
CA GLY A 606 -27.22 4.44 7.91
C GLY A 606 -28.55 3.71 7.73
N VAL A 607 -28.63 2.50 8.30
CA VAL A 607 -29.78 1.59 8.22
C VAL A 607 -30.91 1.98 9.20
N GLY A 608 -30.66 2.92 10.11
CA GLY A 608 -31.57 3.29 11.20
C GLY A 608 -32.56 4.43 10.90
N GLY A 609 -33.33 4.80 11.92
CA GLY A 609 -34.33 5.87 11.83
C GLY A 609 -33.77 7.29 11.65
N SER A 610 -32.48 7.53 11.90
CA SER A 610 -31.85 8.87 11.86
C SER A 610 -31.84 9.48 10.46
N TYR A 611 -31.35 8.75 9.44
CA TYR A 611 -31.30 9.25 8.05
C TYR A 611 -32.69 9.39 7.45
N ARG A 612 -33.63 8.49 7.77
CA ARG A 612 -35.05 8.59 7.36
C ARG A 612 -35.75 9.80 8.00
N THR A 613 -35.41 10.10 9.25
CA THR A 613 -35.92 11.28 9.96
C THR A 613 -35.32 12.57 9.37
N ALA A 614 -34.00 12.62 9.16
CA ALA A 614 -33.33 13.74 8.51
C ALA A 614 -33.88 14.02 7.12
N ARG A 615 -34.17 12.97 6.33
CA ARG A 615 -34.85 13.07 5.03
C ARG A 615 -36.19 13.79 5.13
N THR A 616 -36.99 13.45 6.14
CA THR A 616 -38.29 14.08 6.37
C THR A 616 -38.13 15.58 6.64
N PHE A 617 -37.12 15.95 7.43
CA PHE A 617 -36.85 17.33 7.79
C PHE A 617 -36.34 18.17 6.62
N LEU A 618 -35.34 17.66 5.90
CA LEU A 618 -34.77 18.32 4.71
C LEU A 618 -35.85 18.55 3.65
N LYS A 619 -36.65 17.51 3.34
CA LYS A 619 -37.74 17.61 2.38
C LYS A 619 -38.81 18.61 2.80
N HIS A 620 -39.19 18.65 4.08
CA HIS A 620 -40.19 19.59 4.58
C HIS A 620 -39.78 21.06 4.37
N TYR A 621 -38.48 21.35 4.52
CA TYR A 621 -37.95 22.70 4.35
C TYR A 621 -37.41 23.02 2.94
N GLY A 622 -37.58 22.09 1.99
CA GLY A 622 -37.20 22.28 0.59
C GLY A 622 -35.70 22.14 0.30
N PHE A 623 -34.95 21.46 1.16
CA PHE A 623 -33.53 21.12 0.94
C PHE A 623 -33.38 19.77 0.26
N SER A 624 -32.28 19.59 -0.47
CA SER A 624 -31.92 18.32 -1.10
C SER A 624 -31.79 17.19 -0.06
N THR A 625 -32.36 16.03 -0.41
CA THR A 625 -32.25 14.79 0.38
C THR A 625 -31.21 13.83 -0.17
N HIS A 626 -30.46 14.22 -1.21
CA HIS A 626 -29.62 13.30 -1.97
C HIS A 626 -28.61 12.56 -1.09
N PHE A 627 -27.93 13.28 -0.19
CA PHE A 627 -26.97 12.70 0.77
C PHE A 627 -27.60 11.57 1.60
N VAL A 628 -28.77 11.81 2.20
CA VAL A 628 -29.43 10.84 3.07
C VAL A 628 -30.11 9.72 2.28
N ASP A 629 -30.57 9.98 1.06
CA ASP A 629 -31.17 8.99 0.17
C ASP A 629 -30.13 7.96 -0.31
N LEU A 630 -28.90 8.42 -0.56
CA LEU A 630 -27.78 7.58 -0.94
C LEU A 630 -27.41 6.58 0.18
N HIS A 631 -27.15 7.08 1.40
CA HIS A 631 -26.84 6.27 2.59
C HIS A 631 -27.95 5.27 2.95
N ASN A 632 -29.23 5.65 2.83
CA ASN A 632 -30.35 4.72 3.02
C ASN A 632 -30.31 3.50 2.08
N THR A 633 -29.57 3.58 0.97
CA THR A 633 -29.43 2.52 -0.03
C THR A 633 -28.12 1.75 0.15
N ILE A 634 -26.99 2.44 0.20
CA ILE A 634 -25.65 1.82 0.20
C ILE A 634 -25.29 1.18 1.54
N ASP A 635 -25.84 1.64 2.66
CA ASP A 635 -25.48 1.14 4.00
C ASP A 635 -26.19 -0.18 4.37
N ASN A 636 -27.00 -0.73 3.46
CA ASN A 636 -27.89 -1.85 3.73
C ASN A 636 -27.20 -3.11 4.27
N VAL A 637 -27.96 -3.93 5.01
CA VAL A 637 -27.46 -5.15 5.69
C VAL A 637 -27.31 -6.38 4.79
N SER A 638 -27.71 -6.28 3.52
CA SER A 638 -27.67 -7.39 2.56
C SER A 638 -26.33 -7.40 1.82
N THR A 639 -26.13 -6.42 0.94
CA THR A 639 -24.97 -6.29 0.05
C THR A 639 -24.30 -4.92 0.15
N GLY A 640 -24.67 -4.11 1.15
CA GLY A 640 -24.14 -2.78 1.39
C GLY A 640 -23.04 -2.73 2.43
N HIS A 641 -22.70 -1.53 2.88
CA HIS A 641 -21.54 -1.30 3.75
C HIS A 641 -21.67 -2.02 5.11
N SER A 642 -22.87 -2.08 5.71
CA SER A 642 -23.09 -2.82 6.96
C SER A 642 -22.76 -4.31 6.82
N ALA A 643 -23.12 -4.89 5.66
CA ALA A 643 -22.83 -6.27 5.31
C ALA A 643 -21.32 -6.52 5.16
N TRP A 644 -20.64 -5.63 4.44
CA TRP A 644 -19.19 -5.66 4.23
C TRP A 644 -18.41 -5.48 5.53
N ALA A 645 -18.84 -4.58 6.41
CA ALA A 645 -18.23 -4.36 7.72
C ALA A 645 -18.30 -5.62 8.60
N ALA A 646 -19.44 -6.31 8.62
CA ALA A 646 -19.61 -7.58 9.33
C ALA A 646 -18.70 -8.68 8.76
N ASP A 647 -18.60 -8.80 7.43
CA ASP A 647 -17.74 -9.79 6.78
C ASP A 647 -16.25 -9.53 7.02
N ALA A 648 -15.84 -8.26 7.05
CA ALA A 648 -14.47 -7.85 7.39
C ALA A 648 -14.11 -8.26 8.83
N ILE A 649 -14.99 -7.99 9.80
CA ILE A 649 -14.84 -8.43 11.19
C ILE A 649 -14.74 -9.95 11.27
N ASP A 650 -15.65 -10.68 10.63
CA ASP A 650 -15.66 -12.15 10.68
C ASP A 650 -14.41 -12.75 10.05
N THR A 651 -13.92 -12.16 8.96
CA THR A 651 -12.68 -12.56 8.30
C THR A 651 -11.48 -12.36 9.21
N HIS A 652 -11.38 -11.20 9.86
CA HIS A 652 -10.31 -10.92 10.84
C HIS A 652 -10.37 -11.87 12.02
N MET A 653 -11.54 -12.04 12.64
CA MET A 653 -11.73 -12.90 13.82
C MET A 653 -11.46 -14.38 13.51
N ARG A 654 -11.81 -14.87 12.31
CA ARG A 654 -11.43 -16.22 11.86
C ARG A 654 -9.91 -16.37 11.72
N ALA A 655 -9.21 -15.35 11.23
CA ALA A 655 -7.75 -15.38 11.13
C ALA A 655 -7.09 -15.36 12.51
N VAL A 656 -7.61 -14.55 13.45
CA VAL A 656 -7.16 -14.50 14.85
C VAL A 656 -7.37 -15.86 15.52
N ALA A 657 -8.59 -16.41 15.47
CA ALA A 657 -8.92 -17.68 16.11
C ALA A 657 -8.09 -18.87 15.60
N LYS A 658 -7.57 -18.80 14.36
CA LYS A 658 -6.67 -19.82 13.80
C LYS A 658 -5.22 -19.70 14.28
N ARG A 659 -4.74 -18.47 14.53
CA ARG A 659 -3.33 -18.20 14.87
C ARG A 659 -3.07 -18.06 16.37
N SER A 660 -4.11 -17.79 17.15
CA SER A 660 -4.05 -17.37 18.54
C SER A 660 -4.86 -18.26 19.47
N GLY A 661 -4.51 -18.29 20.75
CA GLY A 661 -5.27 -18.98 21.78
C GLY A 661 -6.62 -18.30 22.10
N PRO A 662 -7.53 -18.97 22.84
CA PRO A 662 -8.85 -18.42 23.17
C PRO A 662 -8.81 -17.07 23.89
N GLU A 663 -7.83 -16.83 24.77
CA GLU A 663 -7.68 -15.57 25.50
C GLU A 663 -7.32 -14.40 24.58
N GLU A 664 -6.36 -14.59 23.67
CA GLU A 664 -5.98 -13.60 22.67
C GLU A 664 -7.14 -13.30 21.70
N SER A 665 -7.87 -14.34 21.28
CA SER A 665 -9.06 -14.15 20.44
C SER A 665 -10.17 -13.39 21.17
N ALA A 666 -10.35 -13.61 22.48
CA ALA A 666 -11.32 -12.85 23.28
C ALA A 666 -10.88 -11.40 23.50
N ALA A 667 -9.60 -11.16 23.73
CA ALA A 667 -9.04 -9.81 23.84
C ALA A 667 -9.20 -9.03 22.54
N GLU A 668 -8.96 -9.67 21.39
CA GLU A 668 -9.17 -9.04 20.08
C GLU A 668 -10.65 -8.73 19.83
N TRP A 669 -11.55 -9.66 20.16
CA TRP A 669 -12.99 -9.42 20.07
C TRP A 669 -13.44 -8.24 20.93
N GLU A 670 -12.93 -8.14 22.16
CA GLU A 670 -13.25 -7.02 23.05
C GLU A 670 -12.81 -5.68 22.44
N ARG A 671 -11.67 -5.62 21.73
CA ARG A 671 -11.26 -4.41 21.01
C ARG A 671 -12.24 -4.04 19.89
N VAL A 672 -12.75 -5.02 19.14
CA VAL A 672 -13.82 -4.79 18.14
C VAL A 672 -15.07 -4.20 18.82
N ARG A 673 -15.49 -4.76 19.96
CA ARG A 673 -16.64 -4.25 20.72
C ARG A 673 -16.43 -2.82 21.21
N VAL A 674 -15.24 -2.50 21.73
CA VAL A 674 -14.90 -1.14 22.16
C VAL A 674 -14.91 -0.17 20.98
N GLY A 675 -14.39 -0.58 19.81
CA GLY A 675 -14.46 0.19 18.57
C GLY A 675 -15.90 0.52 18.17
N TYR A 676 -16.77 -0.48 18.20
CA TYR A 676 -18.20 -0.33 17.88
C TYR A 676 -18.93 0.62 18.84
N GLU A 677 -18.60 0.56 20.13
CA GLU A 677 -19.14 1.45 21.17
C GLU A 677 -18.54 2.86 21.14
N SER A 678 -17.50 3.11 20.33
CA SER A 678 -16.89 4.44 20.25
C SER A 678 -17.80 5.51 19.62
N LEU A 679 -18.87 5.08 18.94
CA LEU A 679 -19.93 5.91 18.39
C LEU A 679 -21.25 5.79 19.19
N ALA A 680 -21.25 5.15 20.36
CA ALA A 680 -22.42 5.09 21.22
C ALA A 680 -22.71 6.48 21.82
N PRO A 681 -23.99 6.89 21.94
CA PRO A 681 -24.35 8.02 22.78
C PRO A 681 -23.82 7.72 24.19
N LEU A 682 -22.97 8.58 24.74
CA LEU A 682 -22.38 8.34 26.05
C LEU A 682 -23.50 8.08 27.07
N PRO A 683 -23.55 6.91 27.73
CA PRO A 683 -24.56 6.64 28.73
C PRO A 683 -24.24 7.49 29.95
N SER A 684 -24.90 8.64 30.07
CA SER A 684 -24.96 9.32 31.34
C SER A 684 -26.27 10.08 31.46
N LYS A 685 -26.92 9.89 32.61
CA LYS A 685 -27.95 10.77 33.19
C LYS A 685 -27.49 12.25 33.37
N ILE A 686 -26.32 12.59 32.83
CA ILE A 686 -25.67 13.91 32.84
C ILE A 686 -25.85 14.59 31.46
N ALA A 687 -25.98 13.83 30.36
CA ALA A 687 -26.34 14.39 29.04
C ALA A 687 -27.80 14.86 28.99
N ASP A 688 -28.69 14.19 29.73
CA ASP A 688 -30.10 14.61 29.87
C ASP A 688 -30.31 15.76 30.88
N LEU A 689 -29.25 16.19 31.58
CA LEU A 689 -29.32 17.26 32.60
C LEU A 689 -28.46 18.50 32.29
N ILE A 690 -27.63 18.47 31.23
CA ILE A 690 -26.64 19.51 30.94
C ILE A 690 -26.54 19.69 29.40
N GLY A 691 -27.07 20.74 28.76
CA GLY A 691 -27.58 21.96 29.37
C GLY A 691 -26.52 22.72 30.17
N TYR A 692 -25.35 22.99 29.58
CA TYR A 692 -24.31 23.92 30.09
C TYR A 692 -23.51 23.55 31.36
N ARG A 693 -22.16 23.69 31.25
CA ARG A 693 -21.08 23.75 32.28
C ARG A 693 -20.57 22.37 32.77
N PHE A 694 -19.30 21.99 32.59
CA PHE A 694 -18.02 22.57 33.05
C PHE A 694 -16.85 21.92 32.26
N GLN A 695 -15.80 22.62 31.76
CA GLN A 695 -14.59 23.12 32.48
C GLN A 695 -13.92 22.04 33.37
N ARG A 696 -12.60 21.80 33.44
CA ARG A 696 -11.39 22.53 33.08
C ARG A 696 -10.22 21.53 33.17
N SER A 697 -9.36 21.49 32.17
CA SER A 697 -7.91 21.42 32.43
C SER A 697 -7.21 22.12 31.29
N PRO A 698 -6.66 23.33 31.49
CA PRO A 698 -6.02 24.08 30.43
C PRO A 698 -4.72 23.39 30.03
N TRP A 699 -4.60 23.06 28.74
CA TRP A 699 -3.31 22.82 28.12
C TRP A 699 -2.46 24.10 28.25
N ARG A 700 -1.29 24.00 28.89
CA ARG A 700 -0.31 25.10 28.92
C ARG A 700 0.57 25.00 27.69
N ALA A 701 0.38 25.89 26.72
CA ALA A 701 1.31 26.09 25.61
C ALA A 701 2.54 26.91 26.06
N ARG A 702 3.71 26.60 25.50
CA ARG A 702 4.88 27.51 25.44
C ARG A 702 4.91 28.16 24.07
N PRO A 703 5.24 29.45 23.95
CA PRO A 703 5.21 30.13 22.66
C PRO A 703 6.53 29.94 21.92
N GLN A 704 6.49 29.43 20.69
CA GLN A 704 7.46 29.79 19.65
C GLN A 704 6.74 29.91 18.32
N GLY A 705 6.92 31.07 17.70
CA GLY A 705 6.37 31.42 16.40
C GLY A 705 7.21 30.88 15.25
N GLY A 706 6.53 30.69 14.12
CA GLY A 706 7.12 30.31 12.85
C GLY A 706 6.01 29.81 11.95
N SER A 707 5.69 30.58 10.90
CA SER A 707 4.77 30.16 9.84
C SER A 707 5.36 28.95 9.11
N LEU A 708 4.59 27.87 9.02
CA LEU A 708 4.98 26.62 8.35
C LEU A 708 3.96 26.31 7.25
N PHE A 709 4.47 26.26 6.02
CA PHE A 709 3.87 25.80 4.75
C PHE A 709 3.21 26.85 3.82
N PRO A 710 3.64 26.89 2.54
CA PRO A 710 2.98 27.61 1.46
C PRO A 710 2.08 26.65 0.67
N HIS A 711 0.77 26.69 0.92
CA HIS A 711 -0.21 26.25 -0.08
C HIS A 711 -1.07 27.47 -0.42
N THR A 712 -0.97 27.92 -1.67
CA THR A 712 -1.84 28.96 -2.21
C THR A 712 -3.21 28.32 -2.45
N PRO A 713 -4.31 28.91 -1.95
CA PRO A 713 -5.66 28.45 -2.27
C PRO A 713 -5.85 28.41 -3.79
N VAL A 714 -6.40 27.31 -4.30
CA VAL A 714 -6.93 27.26 -5.67
C VAL A 714 -8.22 28.07 -5.66
N GLU A 715 -8.27 29.15 -6.42
CA GLU A 715 -9.50 29.88 -6.68
C GLU A 715 -10.45 28.96 -7.46
N VAL A 716 -11.61 28.69 -6.88
CA VAL A 716 -12.71 27.97 -7.53
C VAL A 716 -13.34 28.92 -8.53
N SER A 717 -13.21 28.59 -9.81
CA SER A 717 -13.96 29.23 -10.90
C SER A 717 -15.39 28.73 -10.97
#